data_AF-A0ABD2STK3-F1
#
_entry.id   AF-A0ABD2STK3-F1
#
_cell.length_a   1.000
_cell.length_b   1.000
_cell.length_c   1.000
_cell.angle_alpha   90.00
_cell.angle_beta   90.00
_cell.angle_gamma   90.00
#
_symmetry.space_group_name_H-M   'P 1'
#
loop_
_entity.id
_entity.type
_entity.pdbx_description
1 polymer ?
#
loop_
_entity_poly.entity_id
_entity_poly.type
_entity_poly.pdbx_seq_one_letter_code
_entity_poly.pdbx_strand_id
1 'polypeptide(L)'
;MSSKRKASPADLMSESSKRHAVEVENMDITVDEVAESFPDNDEFVEDEEIVADSLNGESSEQKEVRRVVVQANEEQECMFYGETVVDSEARKKWPNRYILKDKVNVNGAPMSLNCQLIHAKCHFAQALIDNVIYKLGDDAYVKAADGEDDYICKIDEFFQGVDDMKYFTAQWFYRAKDTVIKAHDQFIDNKRVFLSDIKDDNPLDCLVKKIKIVPISSNASLQLKENLRSECDYYYDMKYLVPFSSFISLPSDVSSPDSESDSTISSDGDVVEVHEQMQEKKLLDLYSGCGGMSTGLCLGADVCGVKLVAKWTVDLNRYACDSLKVNHPETEVRNESAEDFLLLLKEWAQLCASCSLLKSNTAVHPLLKVGDEDVEDDDDCANDEGGSGDDDEGEIFEVEEILEVCYGDPNKIKKPGLYFKVRWKGYDPDEDTWEPIEGLDGCQNKIKDFVTKGFKRSVLPLPGEVDVICGGPPCQGISGFNRFRNSANPLQDPKNKQLEVFMSIVEFLKPRFVLMENVVDLLRFAHGYLGRYALSRLVGMNYQARMGMMVAGAYGLPQFRMRVFMWGALPSEKLPQYPLPTHNVTVRGGIPIEFELNAVDFEEGLEVKLKRELLLEDALSDLPPVENNEPRDEMPYTDEPKSDFQRFIRSRRDGTLGTVLYDHRPLQLNKDDYQRVSQIPKRKGANFRDLPGVHVRADNVVEWDSDVERVKLTSGKPLVPDYAMTFVRGTSQKPFGRLWWDEIVSTVVTRAEPHNQAILHPVQDRVLTIRENARLQGFPDYYKLTGPIKERYIQVGNAVAVPVARALGYSLALALKGLSRDLPLLTLPSNFPYLEELVSNEESLDKL
;
A
#
# COMPACT_ATOMS: atom_id res chain seq x y z
N MET A 1 55.63 10.32 -73.00
CA MET A 1 56.57 9.45 -73.75
C MET A 1 56.71 8.13 -73.02
N SER A 2 56.44 7.04 -73.75
CA SER A 2 56.75 5.60 -73.54
C SER A 2 57.10 5.11 -72.12
N SER A 3 56.30 4.26 -71.46
CA SER A 3 56.14 2.78 -71.67
C SER A 3 57.45 2.01 -71.47
N LYS A 4 57.58 1.07 -70.52
CA LYS A 4 57.20 -0.37 -70.50
C LYS A 4 58.14 -1.04 -69.44
N ARG A 5 57.96 -2.19 -68.79
CA ARG A 5 57.00 -3.32 -68.74
C ARG A 5 57.53 -4.31 -67.69
N LYS A 6 56.63 -4.94 -66.91
CA LYS A 6 56.42 -6.41 -66.65
C LYS A 6 57.66 -7.29 -66.30
N ALA A 7 57.61 -8.30 -65.42
CA ALA A 7 56.52 -9.19 -64.96
C ALA A 7 56.87 -9.91 -63.63
N SER A 8 55.82 -10.47 -63.01
CA SER A 8 55.68 -11.41 -61.86
C SER A 8 56.18 -12.86 -62.19
N PRO A 9 55.94 -13.96 -61.41
CA PRO A 9 55.01 -14.16 -60.26
C PRO A 9 55.39 -15.16 -59.12
N ALA A 10 54.47 -15.23 -58.12
CA ALA A 10 54.05 -16.37 -57.25
C ALA A 10 54.99 -16.82 -56.11
N ASP A 11 54.58 -17.14 -54.86
CA ASP A 11 53.27 -17.47 -54.25
C ASP A 11 53.30 -17.37 -52.69
N LEU A 12 52.17 -16.96 -52.09
CA LEU A 12 51.41 -17.47 -50.92
C LEU A 12 51.86 -17.45 -49.42
N MET A 13 50.87 -17.03 -48.58
CA MET A 13 50.50 -17.33 -47.15
C MET A 13 51.21 -16.51 -46.03
N SER A 14 50.54 -15.52 -45.40
CA SER A 14 49.66 -15.52 -44.18
C SER A 14 50.45 -15.52 -42.85
N GLU A 15 50.14 -14.84 -41.74
CA GLU A 15 49.08 -13.96 -41.26
C GLU A 15 49.51 -13.32 -39.91
N SER A 16 48.71 -12.37 -39.41
CA SER A 16 48.53 -11.90 -38.00
C SER A 16 49.20 -10.61 -37.50
N SER A 17 48.32 -9.60 -37.37
CA SER A 17 48.05 -8.69 -36.25
C SER A 17 49.13 -7.75 -35.67
N LYS A 18 48.88 -6.43 -35.81
CA LYS A 18 49.05 -5.42 -34.76
C LYS A 18 48.22 -4.15 -35.02
N ARG A 19 47.82 -3.54 -33.89
CA ARG A 19 47.08 -2.29 -33.61
C ARG A 19 47.53 -1.08 -34.44
N HIS A 20 46.66 -0.08 -34.64
CA HIS A 20 46.94 1.35 -34.34
C HIS A 20 45.68 2.23 -34.39
N ALA A 21 45.75 3.31 -33.60
CA ALA A 21 44.78 4.37 -33.33
C ALA A 21 44.40 5.20 -34.57
N VAL A 22 43.27 5.93 -34.48
CA VAL A 22 42.99 7.10 -35.32
C VAL A 22 42.32 8.20 -34.50
N GLU A 23 42.80 9.41 -34.80
CA GLU A 23 42.46 10.75 -34.32
C GLU A 23 40.99 11.15 -34.49
N VAL A 24 40.60 12.13 -33.67
CA VAL A 24 39.28 12.76 -33.62
C VAL A 24 39.18 13.84 -34.71
N GLU A 25 38.28 13.63 -35.68
CA GLU A 25 37.76 14.70 -36.54
C GLU A 25 36.34 15.10 -36.09
N ASN A 26 36.14 16.41 -35.92
CA ASN A 26 34.84 17.04 -35.70
C ASN A 26 33.96 16.88 -36.94
N MET A 27 32.76 16.32 -36.76
CA MET A 27 31.71 16.30 -37.77
C MET A 27 30.38 16.76 -37.15
N ASP A 28 29.91 17.91 -37.64
CA ASP A 28 28.52 18.36 -37.50
C ASP A 28 27.57 17.28 -38.03
N ILE A 29 26.69 16.76 -37.19
CA ILE A 29 25.61 15.85 -37.60
C ILE A 29 24.27 16.57 -37.40
N THR A 30 23.67 16.88 -38.54
CA THR A 30 22.28 17.31 -38.70
C THR A 30 21.32 16.25 -38.16
N VAL A 31 20.41 16.65 -37.28
CA VAL A 31 19.36 15.80 -36.72
C VAL A 31 18.18 15.79 -37.68
N ASP A 32 18.10 14.77 -38.54
CA ASP A 32 16.88 14.41 -39.28
C ASP A 32 16.34 13.06 -38.77
N GLU A 33 15.03 13.10 -38.51
CA GLU A 33 14.02 12.05 -38.38
C GLU A 33 14.48 10.58 -38.29
N VAL A 34 14.42 10.02 -37.07
CA VAL A 34 14.14 8.59 -36.86
C VAL A 34 12.79 8.49 -36.14
N ALA A 35 11.74 8.31 -36.93
CA ALA A 35 10.44 7.89 -36.46
C ALA A 35 10.48 6.39 -36.13
N GLU A 36 10.73 6.05 -34.86
CA GLU A 36 10.38 4.74 -34.32
C GLU A 36 8.91 4.76 -33.90
N SER A 37 8.09 4.07 -34.69
CA SER A 37 6.69 3.79 -34.44
C SER A 37 6.54 2.83 -33.25
N PHE A 38 6.24 3.36 -32.07
CA PHE A 38 5.68 2.59 -30.96
C PHE A 38 4.16 2.51 -31.16
N PRO A 39 3.50 1.36 -30.98
CA PRO A 39 2.07 1.24 -31.22
C PRO A 39 1.29 2.08 -30.20
N ASP A 40 0.78 3.22 -30.66
CA ASP A 40 -0.33 3.97 -30.09
C ASP A 40 -1.53 3.02 -29.96
N ASN A 41 -1.83 2.54 -28.75
CA ASN A 41 -3.14 2.00 -28.37
C ASN A 41 -3.21 1.79 -26.85
N ASP A 42 -3.34 2.91 -26.12
CA ASP A 42 -3.72 2.96 -24.71
C ASP A 42 -5.17 3.50 -24.57
N GLU A 43 -6.19 2.78 -25.06
CA GLU A 43 -7.59 2.94 -24.58
C GLU A 43 -7.76 2.54 -23.10
N PHE A 44 -7.85 3.54 -22.23
CA PHE A 44 -8.36 3.35 -20.87
C PHE A 44 -9.87 3.10 -20.95
N VAL A 45 -10.30 1.87 -20.66
CA VAL A 45 -11.73 1.51 -20.54
C VAL A 45 -12.07 1.29 -19.07
N GLU A 46 -12.53 2.33 -18.36
CA GLU A 46 -13.43 2.18 -17.20
C GLU A 46 -14.42 3.34 -17.08
N ASP A 47 -15.69 2.92 -17.07
CA ASP A 47 -16.87 3.32 -16.26
C ASP A 47 -18.08 3.14 -17.18
N GLU A 48 -18.63 1.92 -17.23
CA GLU A 48 -19.94 1.72 -17.85
C GLU A 48 -20.99 2.36 -16.93
N GLU A 49 -21.59 3.47 -17.39
CA GLU A 49 -23.02 3.68 -17.15
C GLU A 49 -23.75 2.63 -17.97
N ILE A 50 -24.10 1.51 -17.34
CA ILE A 50 -25.11 0.62 -17.92
C ILE A 50 -26.44 1.32 -17.72
N VAL A 51 -26.92 1.95 -18.79
CA VAL A 51 -28.30 2.38 -18.96
C VAL A 51 -29.18 1.14 -18.73
N ALA A 52 -30.08 1.25 -17.74
CA ALA A 52 -31.07 0.22 -17.43
C ALA A 52 -31.96 -0.02 -18.66
N ASP A 53 -31.69 -1.08 -19.41
CA ASP A 53 -32.60 -1.54 -20.45
C ASP A 53 -33.47 -2.69 -19.93
N SER A 54 -34.75 -2.53 -20.15
CA SER A 54 -35.83 -3.22 -19.44
C SER A 54 -36.05 -4.62 -20.00
N LEU A 55 -35.48 -5.64 -19.35
CA LEU A 55 -35.90 -7.03 -19.55
C LEU A 55 -36.91 -7.42 -18.48
N ASN A 56 -38.17 -7.17 -18.78
CA ASN A 56 -39.30 -7.82 -18.13
C ASN A 56 -39.22 -9.33 -18.40
N GLY A 57 -39.07 -10.10 -17.32
CA GLY A 57 -39.39 -11.53 -17.32
C GLY A 57 -38.32 -12.40 -16.68
N GLU A 58 -38.16 -12.31 -15.36
CA GLU A 58 -38.20 -13.48 -14.45
C GLU A 58 -38.20 -12.98 -12.99
N SER A 59 -39.05 -13.61 -12.19
CA SER A 59 -39.47 -13.18 -10.86
C SER A 59 -38.34 -13.19 -9.82
N SER A 60 -38.40 -12.20 -8.93
CA SER A 60 -37.63 -12.06 -7.69
C SER A 60 -37.47 -13.37 -6.91
N GLU A 61 -36.27 -13.95 -6.89
CA GLU A 61 -35.86 -14.88 -5.85
C GLU A 61 -35.41 -14.07 -4.63
N GLN A 62 -36.22 -14.16 -3.57
CA GLN A 62 -35.91 -13.65 -2.25
C GLN A 62 -34.66 -14.35 -1.72
N LYS A 63 -33.73 -13.60 -1.10
CA LYS A 63 -32.58 -14.15 -0.35
C LYS A 63 -33.09 -15.23 0.62
N GLU A 64 -32.86 -16.49 0.27
CA GLU A 64 -33.06 -17.61 1.19
C GLU A 64 -32.01 -17.54 2.30
N VAL A 65 -32.51 -17.54 3.54
CA VAL A 65 -31.76 -18.01 4.70
C VAL A 65 -31.15 -19.36 4.34
N ARG A 66 -29.83 -19.55 4.50
CA ARG A 66 -29.18 -20.86 4.33
C ARG A 66 -29.76 -21.82 5.36
N ARG A 67 -30.86 -22.47 4.99
CA ARG A 67 -31.52 -23.53 5.73
C ARG A 67 -30.84 -24.82 5.29
N VAL A 68 -29.92 -25.33 6.09
CA VAL A 68 -29.41 -26.68 5.91
C VAL A 68 -30.55 -27.63 6.27
N VAL A 69 -31.33 -28.04 5.28
CA VAL A 69 -32.31 -29.13 5.41
C VAL A 69 -31.55 -30.42 5.14
N VAL A 70 -30.87 -30.94 6.16
CA VAL A 70 -30.36 -32.32 6.15
C VAL A 70 -31.51 -33.23 6.55
N GLN A 71 -31.77 -34.26 5.74
CA GLN A 71 -32.67 -35.35 6.11
C GLN A 71 -32.13 -36.01 7.37
N ALA A 72 -32.95 -36.03 8.43
CA ALA A 72 -32.63 -36.70 9.69
C ALA A 72 -32.23 -38.16 9.42
N ASN A 73 -31.04 -38.55 9.86
CA ASN A 73 -30.64 -39.95 9.89
C ASN A 73 -31.44 -40.64 11.01
N GLU A 74 -32.32 -41.58 10.66
CA GLU A 74 -33.26 -42.24 11.58
C GLU A 74 -32.59 -43.14 12.66
N GLU A 75 -31.26 -43.23 12.71
CA GLU A 75 -30.51 -44.11 13.63
C GLU A 75 -29.65 -43.39 14.69
N GLN A 76 -29.65 -42.05 14.74
CA GLN A 76 -28.76 -41.28 15.65
C GLN A 76 -29.46 -40.91 16.98
N GLU A 77 -28.98 -41.42 18.10
CA GLU A 77 -29.59 -41.19 19.42
C GLU A 77 -29.08 -39.88 20.02
N CYS A 78 -29.84 -38.79 19.79
CA CYS A 78 -29.50 -37.44 20.27
C CYS A 78 -30.42 -36.99 21.41
N MET A 79 -29.89 -36.75 22.61
CA MET A 79 -30.66 -36.32 23.77
C MET A 79 -29.90 -35.33 24.65
N PHE A 80 -30.61 -34.40 25.29
CA PHE A 80 -29.99 -33.57 26.32
C PHE A 80 -29.67 -34.41 27.56
N TYR A 81 -28.55 -34.09 28.21
CA TYR A 81 -28.01 -34.87 29.31
C TYR A 81 -27.85 -34.00 30.57
N GLY A 82 -28.36 -34.49 31.70
CA GLY A 82 -28.36 -33.75 32.98
C GLY A 82 -29.59 -32.87 33.21
N GLU A 83 -29.57 -32.10 34.30
CA GLU A 83 -30.64 -31.18 34.66
C GLU A 83 -30.65 -29.93 33.77
N THR A 84 -31.82 -29.33 33.61
CA THR A 84 -31.96 -28.04 32.94
C THR A 84 -31.22 -26.96 33.71
N VAL A 85 -30.57 -26.04 32.99
CA VAL A 85 -30.05 -24.80 33.59
C VAL A 85 -31.22 -24.05 34.23
N VAL A 86 -31.03 -23.57 35.46
CA VAL A 86 -32.07 -22.88 36.22
C VAL A 86 -32.61 -21.70 35.40
N ASP A 87 -33.92 -21.59 35.25
CA ASP A 87 -34.58 -20.62 34.35
C ASP A 87 -34.12 -19.17 34.59
N SER A 88 -33.93 -18.77 35.86
CA SER A 88 -33.42 -17.44 36.20
C SER A 88 -31.98 -17.20 35.72
N GLU A 89 -31.13 -18.21 35.76
CA GLU A 89 -29.75 -18.15 35.28
C GLU A 89 -29.71 -18.16 33.75
N ALA A 90 -30.50 -19.03 33.13
CA ALA A 90 -30.60 -19.12 31.68
C ALA A 90 -31.12 -17.80 31.06
N ARG A 91 -32.12 -17.16 31.66
CA ARG A 91 -32.62 -15.84 31.23
C ARG A 91 -31.60 -14.72 31.42
N LYS A 92 -30.71 -14.83 32.40
CA LYS A 92 -29.63 -13.86 32.62
C LYS A 92 -28.51 -14.04 31.59
N LYS A 93 -28.17 -15.29 31.27
CA LYS A 93 -27.06 -15.63 30.36
C LYS A 93 -27.45 -15.47 28.89
N TRP A 94 -28.70 -15.82 28.54
CA TRP A 94 -29.22 -15.80 27.17
C TRP A 94 -30.55 -15.04 27.09
N PRO A 95 -30.57 -13.74 27.41
CA PRO A 95 -31.82 -12.98 27.52
C PRO A 95 -32.62 -12.95 26.22
N ASN A 96 -31.95 -12.83 25.07
CA ASN A 96 -32.58 -12.72 23.76
C ASN A 96 -33.42 -13.96 23.39
N ARG A 97 -33.12 -15.14 23.97
CA ARG A 97 -33.87 -16.39 23.72
C ARG A 97 -35.28 -16.38 24.29
N TYR A 98 -35.54 -15.54 25.31
CA TYR A 98 -36.76 -15.60 26.11
C TYR A 98 -37.67 -14.36 25.99
N ILE A 99 -37.25 -13.35 25.23
CA ILE A 99 -38.06 -12.16 24.98
C ILE A 99 -39.07 -12.49 23.87
N LEU A 100 -40.31 -12.75 24.25
CA LEU A 100 -41.43 -12.89 23.30
C LEU A 100 -41.76 -11.53 22.68
N LYS A 101 -42.08 -11.53 21.38
CA LYS A 101 -42.47 -10.36 20.56
C LYS A 101 -43.81 -9.70 20.98
N ASP A 102 -44.04 -9.48 22.27
CA ASP A 102 -45.21 -8.78 22.80
C ASP A 102 -44.77 -7.63 23.71
N LYS A 103 -44.20 -6.58 23.08
CA LYS A 103 -44.14 -5.17 23.54
C LYS A 103 -43.29 -4.36 22.56
N VAL A 104 -43.86 -4.03 21.39
CA VAL A 104 -43.39 -2.85 20.64
C VAL A 104 -43.90 -1.64 21.41
N ASN A 105 -43.02 -0.99 22.16
CA ASN A 105 -43.27 0.37 22.63
C ASN A 105 -42.26 1.29 21.94
N VAL A 106 -42.83 2.31 21.32
CA VAL A 106 -42.25 3.47 20.65
C VAL A 106 -40.96 3.93 21.33
N ASN A 107 -39.81 3.71 20.67
CA ASN A 107 -38.70 4.66 20.53
C ASN A 107 -37.59 4.00 19.70
N GLY A 108 -37.28 4.62 18.57
CA GLY A 108 -36.42 4.07 17.53
C GLY A 108 -34.97 3.89 17.98
N ALA A 109 -34.47 2.66 17.81
CA ALA A 109 -33.07 2.35 17.56
C ALA A 109 -33.04 1.29 16.45
N PRO A 110 -32.16 1.39 15.44
CA PRO A 110 -32.07 0.38 14.39
C PRO A 110 -31.39 -0.87 14.96
N MET A 111 -32.05 -2.02 14.86
CA MET A 111 -31.48 -3.32 15.20
C MET A 111 -30.64 -3.83 14.02
N SER A 112 -29.36 -4.10 14.26
CA SER A 112 -28.45 -4.78 13.33
C SER A 112 -28.98 -6.16 12.94
N LEU A 113 -28.72 -6.55 11.68
CA LEU A 113 -28.89 -7.86 11.03
C LEU A 113 -29.27 -9.04 11.97
N ASN A 114 -30.55 -9.15 12.32
CA ASN A 114 -31.03 -10.28 13.13
C ASN A 114 -31.33 -11.48 12.21
N CYS A 115 -30.46 -12.50 12.27
CA CYS A 115 -30.89 -13.88 12.04
C CYS A 115 -32.11 -14.18 12.93
N GLN A 116 -33.04 -14.98 12.44
CA GLN A 116 -34.23 -15.43 13.18
C GLN A 116 -33.80 -16.28 14.38
N LEU A 117 -33.45 -15.63 15.48
CA LEU A 117 -33.01 -16.27 16.72
C LEU A 117 -34.10 -17.23 17.20
N ILE A 118 -33.76 -18.51 17.38
CA ILE A 118 -34.72 -19.51 17.85
C ILE A 118 -35.00 -19.27 19.34
N HIS A 119 -36.28 -19.12 19.69
CA HIS A 119 -36.70 -18.96 21.08
C HIS A 119 -36.53 -20.27 21.86
N ALA A 120 -35.97 -20.17 23.06
CA ALA A 120 -35.72 -21.33 23.91
C ALA A 120 -36.85 -21.54 24.92
N LYS A 121 -37.23 -22.80 25.11
CA LYS A 121 -38.09 -23.29 26.19
C LYS A 121 -37.29 -23.48 27.48
N CYS A 122 -36.11 -24.08 27.37
CA CYS A 122 -35.15 -24.28 28.45
C CYS A 122 -33.75 -24.51 27.87
N HIS A 123 -32.72 -24.35 28.72
CA HIS A 123 -31.31 -24.62 28.35
C HIS A 123 -30.75 -25.80 29.13
N PHE A 124 -29.71 -26.41 28.57
CA PHE A 124 -28.97 -27.52 29.14
C PHE A 124 -27.48 -27.21 29.16
N ALA A 125 -26.74 -27.89 30.03
CA ALA A 125 -25.28 -27.76 30.09
C ALA A 125 -24.56 -28.81 29.21
N GLN A 126 -25.26 -29.92 28.89
CA GLN A 126 -24.67 -31.07 28.21
C GLN A 126 -25.68 -31.76 27.29
N ALA A 127 -25.17 -32.46 26.30
CA ALA A 127 -25.93 -33.30 25.38
C ALA A 127 -25.20 -34.61 25.12
N LEU A 128 -25.95 -35.69 24.89
CA LEU A 128 -25.46 -37.01 24.52
C LEU A 128 -25.81 -37.24 23.03
N ILE A 129 -24.78 -37.46 22.22
CA ILE A 129 -24.88 -37.79 20.79
C ILE A 129 -23.99 -39.03 20.58
N ASP A 130 -24.57 -40.12 20.08
CA ASP A 130 -23.87 -41.39 19.80
C ASP A 130 -22.96 -41.88 20.94
N ASN A 131 -23.50 -41.87 22.16
CA ASN A 131 -22.80 -42.24 23.41
C ASN A 131 -21.64 -41.32 23.83
N VAL A 132 -21.47 -40.17 23.18
CA VAL A 132 -20.48 -39.15 23.57
C VAL A 132 -21.18 -37.97 24.21
N ILE A 133 -20.75 -37.61 25.43
CA ILE A 133 -21.29 -36.44 26.16
C ILE A 133 -20.54 -35.20 25.70
N TYR A 134 -21.25 -34.23 25.12
CA TYR A 134 -20.78 -32.88 24.79
C TYR A 134 -21.18 -31.90 25.88
N LYS A 135 -20.33 -30.92 26.17
CA LYS A 135 -20.52 -29.89 27.20
C LYS A 135 -20.37 -28.50 26.58
N LEU A 136 -20.92 -27.48 27.24
CA LEU A 136 -20.65 -26.08 26.87
C LEU A 136 -19.14 -25.80 26.89
N GLY A 137 -18.65 -25.14 25.85
CA GLY A 137 -17.23 -24.81 25.65
C GLY A 137 -16.40 -25.89 24.96
N ASP A 138 -16.93 -27.11 24.77
CA ASP A 138 -16.26 -28.14 23.97
C ASP A 138 -16.15 -27.70 22.50
N ASP A 139 -15.08 -28.13 21.83
CA ASP A 139 -14.90 -27.93 20.41
C ASP A 139 -15.29 -29.19 19.63
N ALA A 140 -15.96 -29.01 18.49
CA ALA A 140 -16.53 -30.12 17.71
C ALA A 140 -16.57 -29.84 16.20
N TYR A 141 -16.56 -30.92 15.42
CA TYR A 141 -16.98 -30.90 14.03
C TYR A 141 -18.51 -30.85 13.92
N VAL A 142 -18.99 -30.04 13.00
CA VAL A 142 -20.40 -29.94 12.61
C VAL A 142 -20.52 -30.33 11.14
N LYS A 143 -21.46 -31.22 10.84
CA LYS A 143 -21.63 -31.82 9.52
C LYS A 143 -21.90 -30.73 8.47
N ALA A 144 -21.11 -30.74 7.39
CA ALA A 144 -21.34 -29.90 6.22
C ALA A 144 -22.18 -30.60 5.15
N ALA A 145 -22.42 -29.92 4.03
CA ALA A 145 -23.05 -30.53 2.87
C ALA A 145 -22.16 -31.64 2.27
N ASP A 146 -22.77 -32.61 1.56
CA ASP A 146 -22.04 -33.73 0.97
C ASP A 146 -20.94 -33.23 0.01
N GLY A 147 -19.70 -33.60 0.27
CA GLY A 147 -18.52 -33.21 -0.52
C GLY A 147 -17.78 -31.98 -0.02
N GLU A 148 -18.27 -31.31 1.03
CA GLU A 148 -17.60 -30.20 1.73
C GLU A 148 -16.93 -30.69 3.01
N ASP A 149 -15.95 -29.94 3.50
CA ASP A 149 -15.32 -30.23 4.79
C ASP A 149 -16.25 -29.86 5.95
N ASP A 150 -16.25 -30.71 6.99
CA ASP A 150 -16.98 -30.42 8.22
C ASP A 150 -16.54 -29.08 8.83
N TYR A 151 -17.53 -28.31 9.27
CA TYR A 151 -17.33 -27.06 9.99
C TYR A 151 -16.73 -27.32 11.37
N ILE A 152 -16.01 -26.33 11.89
CA ILE A 152 -15.37 -26.40 13.21
C ILE A 152 -16.07 -25.38 14.11
N CYS A 153 -16.54 -25.80 15.29
CA CYS A 153 -17.19 -24.89 16.23
C CYS A 153 -16.71 -25.07 17.67
N LYS A 154 -16.92 -24.02 18.47
CA LYS A 154 -17.03 -24.07 19.92
C LYS A 154 -18.51 -24.05 20.29
N ILE A 155 -18.94 -24.98 21.14
CA ILE A 155 -20.34 -25.08 21.55
C ILE A 155 -20.64 -24.00 22.60
N ASP A 156 -21.54 -23.07 22.28
CA ASP A 156 -21.87 -21.92 23.12
C ASP A 156 -23.15 -22.14 23.95
N GLU A 157 -24.15 -22.80 23.36
CA GLU A 157 -25.47 -23.05 23.97
C GLU A 157 -25.97 -24.45 23.66
N PHE A 158 -26.74 -25.04 24.58
CA PHE A 158 -27.63 -26.17 24.32
C PHE A 158 -29.03 -25.79 24.80
N PHE A 159 -30.03 -25.90 23.93
CA PHE A 159 -31.39 -25.49 24.28
C PHE A 159 -32.45 -26.27 23.52
N GLN A 160 -33.60 -26.45 24.17
CA GLN A 160 -34.80 -26.91 23.50
C GLN A 160 -35.57 -25.70 22.96
N GLY A 161 -35.91 -25.72 21.68
CA GLY A 161 -36.71 -24.68 21.05
C GLY A 161 -38.18 -24.71 21.51
N VAL A 162 -38.90 -23.62 21.28
CA VAL A 162 -40.36 -23.55 21.50
C VAL A 162 -41.15 -24.47 20.55
N ASP A 163 -40.53 -24.92 19.48
CA ASP A 163 -41.00 -25.95 18.55
C ASP A 163 -40.69 -27.39 19.04
N ASP A 164 -40.23 -27.52 20.28
CA ASP A 164 -39.80 -28.76 20.95
C ASP A 164 -38.60 -29.47 20.30
N MET A 165 -37.96 -28.86 19.28
CA MET A 165 -36.75 -29.37 18.66
C MET A 165 -35.50 -29.11 19.53
N LYS A 166 -34.45 -29.93 19.34
CA LYS A 166 -33.21 -29.88 20.13
C LYS A 166 -32.12 -29.14 19.34
N TYR A 167 -31.62 -28.05 19.90
CA TYR A 167 -30.62 -27.20 19.26
C TYR A 167 -29.36 -27.05 20.10
N PHE A 168 -28.30 -26.67 19.41
CA PHE A 168 -27.11 -26.07 20.00
C PHE A 168 -26.72 -24.82 19.21
N THR A 169 -26.07 -23.87 19.87
CA THR A 169 -25.48 -22.71 19.19
C THR A 169 -23.99 -22.95 19.00
N ALA A 170 -23.55 -22.85 17.75
CA ALA A 170 -22.16 -23.01 17.34
C ALA A 170 -21.52 -21.64 17.20
N GLN A 171 -20.42 -21.38 17.92
CA GLN A 171 -19.50 -20.30 17.59
C GLN A 171 -18.43 -20.83 16.63
N TRP A 172 -18.32 -20.25 15.44
CA TRP A 172 -17.50 -20.86 14.38
C TRP A 172 -16.00 -20.56 14.51
N PHE A 173 -15.20 -21.58 14.17
CA PHE A 173 -13.79 -21.41 13.81
C PHE A 173 -13.67 -21.45 12.29
N TYR A 174 -12.84 -20.57 11.76
CA TYR A 174 -12.49 -20.52 10.35
C TYR A 174 -11.12 -21.16 10.14
N ARG A 175 -11.02 -22.10 9.20
CA ARG A 175 -9.72 -22.43 8.60
C ARG A 175 -9.30 -21.27 7.70
N ALA A 176 -8.02 -21.18 7.34
CA ALA A 176 -7.54 -20.15 6.43
C ALA A 176 -8.36 -20.09 5.12
N LYS A 177 -8.69 -21.24 4.53
CA LYS A 177 -9.51 -21.34 3.32
C LYS A 177 -10.97 -20.91 3.46
N ASP A 178 -11.51 -20.89 4.68
CA ASP A 178 -12.89 -20.49 4.96
C ASP A 178 -13.01 -18.95 5.04
N THR A 179 -11.87 -18.26 5.22
CA THR A 179 -11.80 -16.79 5.26
C THR A 179 -11.74 -16.21 3.85
N VAL A 180 -11.61 -14.88 3.75
CA VAL A 180 -11.35 -14.21 2.47
C VAL A 180 -10.07 -14.70 1.78
N ILE A 181 -9.16 -15.39 2.47
CA ILE A 181 -7.92 -15.94 1.87
C ILE A 181 -8.23 -17.03 0.82
N LYS A 182 -9.27 -17.85 1.02
CA LYS A 182 -9.62 -18.97 0.13
C LYS A 182 -8.41 -19.87 -0.19
N ALA A 183 -8.15 -20.13 -1.47
CA ALA A 183 -7.12 -21.07 -1.95
C ALA A 183 -5.67 -20.58 -1.80
N HIS A 184 -5.43 -19.51 -1.03
CA HIS A 184 -4.09 -18.98 -0.77
C HIS A 184 -3.51 -19.41 0.58
N ASP A 185 -4.08 -20.44 1.20
CA ASP A 185 -3.73 -20.92 2.54
C ASP A 185 -2.36 -21.62 2.64
N GLN A 186 -1.60 -21.77 1.55
CA GLN A 186 -0.29 -22.45 1.56
C GLN A 186 0.76 -21.84 2.50
N PHE A 187 0.58 -20.58 2.91
CA PHE A 187 1.48 -19.89 3.83
C PHE A 187 1.06 -20.05 5.30
N ILE A 188 -0.06 -20.73 5.57
CA ILE A 188 -0.66 -20.86 6.89
C ILE A 188 -0.72 -22.35 7.25
N ASP A 189 -0.29 -22.66 8.47
CA ASP A 189 -0.37 -24.00 9.02
C ASP A 189 -1.82 -24.53 8.97
N ASN A 190 -2.01 -25.74 8.44
CA ASN A 190 -3.33 -26.35 8.28
C ASN A 190 -4.02 -26.67 9.62
N LYS A 191 -3.26 -26.75 10.72
CA LYS A 191 -3.79 -26.87 12.08
C LYS A 191 -4.18 -25.52 12.70
N ARG A 192 -3.81 -24.40 12.08
CA ARG A 192 -4.15 -23.06 12.58
C ARG A 192 -5.56 -22.67 12.12
N VAL A 193 -6.42 -22.39 13.09
CA VAL A 193 -7.78 -21.89 12.87
C VAL A 193 -7.97 -20.54 13.54
N PHE A 194 -9.04 -19.84 13.20
CA PHE A 194 -9.33 -18.49 13.69
C PHE A 194 -10.72 -18.45 14.31
N LEU A 195 -10.82 -18.02 15.55
CA LEU A 195 -12.11 -17.91 16.23
C LEU A 195 -12.91 -16.74 15.65
N SER A 196 -14.19 -16.93 15.34
CA SER A 196 -15.08 -15.85 14.90
C SER A 196 -16.09 -15.48 15.97
N ASP A 197 -16.67 -14.29 15.87
CA ASP A 197 -17.81 -13.87 16.70
C ASP A 197 -19.16 -14.30 16.08
N ILE A 198 -19.15 -14.93 14.89
CA ILE A 198 -20.35 -15.45 14.23
C ILE A 198 -20.85 -16.70 14.97
N LYS A 199 -22.15 -16.69 15.27
CA LYS A 199 -22.85 -17.78 15.95
C LYS A 199 -24.12 -18.16 15.18
N ASP A 200 -24.36 -19.45 15.02
CA ASP A 200 -25.56 -19.99 14.38
C ASP A 200 -26.18 -21.12 15.19
N ASP A 201 -27.51 -21.25 15.10
CA ASP A 201 -28.27 -22.32 15.73
C ASP A 201 -28.37 -23.53 14.80
N ASN A 202 -28.05 -24.71 15.34
CA ASN A 202 -27.98 -25.94 14.58
C ASN A 202 -28.74 -27.05 15.32
N PRO A 203 -29.45 -27.94 14.60
CA PRO A 203 -29.98 -29.17 15.17
C PRO A 203 -28.89 -30.03 15.83
N LEU A 204 -29.24 -30.70 16.93
CA LEU A 204 -28.28 -31.44 17.75
C LEU A 204 -27.58 -32.60 17.01
N ASP A 205 -28.25 -33.20 16.04
CA ASP A 205 -27.76 -34.29 15.18
C ASP A 205 -26.68 -33.85 14.18
N CYS A 206 -26.45 -32.54 14.03
CA CYS A 206 -25.38 -32.02 13.19
C CYS A 206 -23.98 -32.17 13.83
N LEU A 207 -23.88 -32.46 15.13
CA LEU A 207 -22.60 -32.69 15.80
C LEU A 207 -22.01 -34.05 15.39
N VAL A 208 -20.78 -34.03 14.86
CA VAL A 208 -20.11 -35.23 14.34
C VAL A 208 -19.14 -35.81 15.35
N LYS A 209 -18.17 -35.00 15.79
CA LYS A 209 -17.05 -35.49 16.61
C LYS A 209 -16.42 -34.38 17.43
N LYS A 210 -16.03 -34.68 18.67
CA LYS A 210 -15.18 -33.81 19.50
C LYS A 210 -13.76 -33.68 18.96
N ILE A 211 -13.22 -32.49 19.10
CA ILE A 211 -11.84 -32.14 18.75
C ILE A 211 -11.22 -31.29 19.86
N LYS A 212 -9.89 -31.28 19.93
CA LYS A 212 -9.14 -30.48 20.91
C LYS A 212 -8.53 -29.28 20.20
N ILE A 213 -9.09 -28.09 20.44
CA ILE A 213 -8.58 -26.82 19.92
C ILE A 213 -7.96 -26.02 21.06
N VAL A 214 -6.68 -25.62 20.93
CA VAL A 214 -5.94 -24.95 21.99
C VAL A 214 -5.70 -23.48 21.66
N PRO A 215 -6.07 -22.52 22.55
CA PRO A 215 -5.62 -21.14 22.41
C PRO A 215 -4.12 -21.02 22.69
N ILE A 216 -3.39 -20.33 21.82
CA ILE A 216 -1.98 -20.04 22.01
C ILE A 216 -1.81 -18.54 22.24
N SER A 217 -1.34 -18.18 23.43
CA SER A 217 -0.96 -16.80 23.72
C SER A 217 0.23 -16.38 22.88
N SER A 218 0.17 -15.15 22.36
CA SER A 218 1.26 -14.51 21.61
C SER A 218 2.57 -14.48 22.40
N ASN A 219 2.48 -14.39 23.74
CA ASN A 219 3.62 -14.29 24.67
C ASN A 219 4.18 -15.66 25.12
N ALA A 220 3.58 -16.77 24.71
CA ALA A 220 4.08 -18.10 25.09
C ALA A 220 5.47 -18.39 24.48
N SER A 221 6.32 -19.10 25.22
CA SER A 221 7.66 -19.50 24.75
C SER A 221 7.57 -20.42 23.53
N LEU A 222 8.59 -20.39 22.67
CA LEU A 222 8.62 -21.21 21.44
C LEU A 222 8.46 -22.70 21.74
N GLN A 223 9.14 -23.21 22.76
CA GLN A 223 9.04 -24.61 23.19
C GLN A 223 7.62 -24.98 23.64
N LEU A 224 6.95 -24.08 24.37
CA LEU A 224 5.56 -24.30 24.78
C LEU A 224 4.62 -24.30 23.58
N LYS A 225 4.82 -23.38 22.62
CA LYS A 225 4.04 -23.33 21.38
C LYS A 225 4.20 -24.61 20.56
N GLU A 226 5.41 -25.14 20.42
CA GLU A 226 5.68 -26.38 19.69
C GLU A 226 5.05 -27.60 20.36
N ASN A 227 5.14 -27.70 21.69
CA ASN A 227 4.52 -28.78 22.44
C ASN A 227 2.99 -28.74 22.35
N LEU A 228 2.38 -27.55 22.47
CA LEU A 228 0.93 -27.40 22.36
C LEU A 228 0.43 -27.77 20.95
N ARG A 229 1.20 -27.45 19.89
CA ARG A 229 0.87 -27.78 18.49
C ARG A 229 0.91 -29.28 18.17
N SER A 230 1.74 -30.05 18.86
CA SER A 230 1.87 -31.49 18.63
C SER A 230 0.74 -32.29 19.31
N GLU A 231 0.17 -31.79 20.41
CA GLU A 231 -0.85 -32.46 21.22
C GLU A 231 -2.30 -32.05 20.90
N CYS A 232 -2.52 -31.10 19.99
CA CYS A 232 -3.84 -30.61 19.61
C CYS A 232 -4.23 -31.06 18.18
N ASP A 233 -5.54 -31.13 17.94
CA ASP A 233 -6.07 -31.28 16.58
C ASP A 233 -5.89 -29.96 15.82
N TYR A 234 -6.25 -28.84 16.47
CA TYR A 234 -6.08 -27.48 15.96
C TYR A 234 -5.60 -26.52 17.06
N TYR A 235 -5.10 -25.36 16.66
CA TYR A 235 -4.80 -24.25 17.57
C TYR A 235 -5.26 -22.93 16.96
N TYR A 236 -5.42 -21.92 17.81
CA TYR A 236 -5.71 -20.56 17.37
C TYR A 236 -5.00 -19.56 18.27
N ASP A 237 -4.54 -18.47 17.68
CA ASP A 237 -3.87 -17.35 18.34
C ASP A 237 -4.48 -16.00 17.94
N MET A 238 -5.45 -16.03 17.02
CA MET A 238 -6.15 -14.87 16.50
C MET A 238 -7.65 -15.14 16.33
N LYS A 239 -8.42 -14.06 16.33
CA LYS A 239 -9.80 -14.05 15.82
C LYS A 239 -9.84 -13.64 14.36
N TYR A 240 -10.84 -14.14 13.63
CA TYR A 240 -11.21 -13.65 12.31
C TYR A 240 -12.55 -12.93 12.37
N LEU A 241 -12.56 -11.68 11.91
CA LEU A 241 -13.76 -10.85 11.76
C LEU A 241 -13.99 -10.61 10.26
N VAL A 242 -15.22 -10.86 9.80
CA VAL A 242 -15.60 -10.62 8.40
C VAL A 242 -15.44 -9.14 8.01
N PRO A 243 -15.85 -8.15 8.83
CA PRO A 243 -15.60 -6.75 8.54
C PRO A 243 -14.11 -6.46 8.40
N PHE A 244 -13.75 -5.76 7.32
CA PHE A 244 -12.37 -5.41 6.98
C PHE A 244 -11.41 -6.60 6.86
N SER A 245 -11.96 -7.82 6.71
CA SER A 245 -11.19 -9.06 6.62
C SER A 245 -10.13 -9.16 7.74
N SER A 246 -10.55 -8.89 8.98
CA SER A 246 -9.63 -8.61 10.08
C SER A 246 -9.19 -9.89 10.80
N PHE A 247 -7.88 -10.08 10.91
CA PHE A 247 -7.21 -11.05 11.76
C PHE A 247 -6.60 -10.30 12.95
N ILE A 248 -7.14 -10.49 14.15
CA ILE A 248 -6.74 -9.75 15.35
C ILE A 248 -6.24 -10.72 16.43
N SER A 249 -5.25 -10.29 17.21
CA SER A 249 -4.77 -11.08 18.35
C SER A 249 -5.89 -11.31 19.36
N LEU A 250 -5.79 -12.41 20.11
CA LEU A 250 -6.67 -12.64 21.26
C LEU A 250 -6.44 -11.54 22.32
N PRO A 251 -7.50 -11.10 23.04
CA PRO A 251 -7.34 -10.21 24.18
C PRO A 251 -6.34 -10.81 25.17
N SER A 252 -5.45 -9.98 25.72
CA SER A 252 -4.54 -10.42 26.77
C SER A 252 -5.38 -10.83 27.98
N ASP A 253 -5.22 -12.06 28.49
CA ASP A 253 -5.89 -12.51 29.71
C ASP A 253 -5.48 -11.59 30.88
N VAL A 254 -6.31 -10.60 31.21
CA VAL A 254 -6.20 -9.87 32.47
C VAL A 254 -6.81 -10.75 33.56
N SER A 255 -6.10 -11.81 33.93
CA SER A 255 -6.34 -12.57 35.16
C SER A 255 -5.12 -13.40 35.54
N SER A 256 -4.05 -12.73 35.98
CA SER A 256 -3.22 -13.30 37.04
C SER A 256 -3.80 -12.84 38.38
N PRO A 257 -4.40 -13.72 39.19
CA PRO A 257 -4.77 -13.40 40.56
C PRO A 257 -3.48 -13.30 41.39
N ASP A 258 -3.38 -12.22 42.15
CA ASP A 258 -2.49 -12.02 43.31
C ASP A 258 -1.02 -12.48 43.17
N SER A 259 -0.16 -11.53 42.81
CA SER A 259 1.15 -11.42 43.45
C SER A 259 1.19 -10.14 44.27
N GLU A 260 0.50 -10.15 45.41
CA GLU A 260 0.86 -9.28 46.53
C GLU A 260 2.29 -9.64 46.96
N SER A 261 3.25 -8.78 46.66
CA SER A 261 4.39 -8.51 47.54
C SER A 261 5.06 -7.21 47.13
N ASP A 262 4.80 -6.21 47.97
CA ASP A 262 5.67 -5.10 48.34
C ASP A 262 6.21 -4.18 47.23
N SER A 263 5.58 -3.01 47.12
CA SER A 263 6.31 -1.83 47.59
C SER A 263 5.35 -0.82 48.21
N THR A 264 5.78 -0.37 49.38
CA THR A 264 5.05 0.41 50.36
C THR A 264 4.76 1.81 49.85
N ILE A 265 3.52 2.28 50.06
CA ILE A 265 3.16 3.70 49.98
C ILE A 265 4.06 4.46 50.96
N SER A 266 4.94 5.30 50.42
CA SER A 266 5.49 6.46 51.12
C SER A 266 4.82 7.68 50.54
N SER A 267 3.87 8.23 51.29
CA SER A 267 3.37 9.58 51.10
C SER A 267 4.49 10.57 51.45
N ASP A 268 5.00 11.29 50.47
CA ASP A 268 5.28 12.73 50.54
C ASP A 268 5.84 13.19 49.19
N GLY A 269 5.47 14.42 48.83
CA GLY A 269 5.50 14.93 47.46
C GLY A 269 6.86 14.93 46.78
N ASP A 270 6.83 14.58 45.50
CA ASP A 270 7.43 15.37 44.43
C ASP A 270 6.72 14.98 43.13
N VAL A 271 6.24 15.99 42.40
CA VAL A 271 5.68 15.84 41.06
C VAL A 271 6.86 15.52 40.14
N VAL A 272 7.19 14.24 39.99
CA VAL A 272 8.17 13.82 38.99
C VAL A 272 7.43 13.72 37.67
N GLU A 273 7.49 14.80 36.89
CA GLU A 273 7.21 14.77 35.45
C GLU A 273 8.02 13.63 34.84
N VAL A 274 7.35 12.54 34.47
CA VAL A 274 7.94 11.51 33.61
C VAL A 274 8.07 12.15 32.23
N HIS A 275 9.19 12.82 31.98
CA HIS A 275 9.62 13.11 30.62
C HIS A 275 9.88 11.76 29.93
N GLU A 276 8.85 11.18 29.31
CA GLU A 276 9.04 10.21 28.22
C GLU A 276 9.91 10.91 27.17
N GLN A 277 11.19 10.55 27.11
CA GLN A 277 12.03 10.93 25.99
C GLN A 277 11.33 10.42 24.72
N MET A 278 10.82 11.33 23.87
CA MET A 278 10.15 11.00 22.63
C MET A 278 11.08 10.17 21.74
N GLN A 279 10.97 8.85 21.85
CA GLN A 279 11.79 7.93 21.08
C GLN A 279 11.35 7.98 19.62
N GLU A 280 12.26 8.38 18.75
CA GLU A 280 12.05 8.41 17.30
C GLU A 280 11.66 7.03 16.78
N LYS A 281 10.61 6.97 15.95
CA LYS A 281 10.16 5.74 15.28
C LYS A 281 10.60 5.77 13.82
N LYS A 282 11.19 4.68 13.33
CA LYS A 282 11.83 4.62 12.01
C LYS A 282 10.91 3.96 10.98
N LEU A 283 10.65 4.68 9.90
CA LEU A 283 9.86 4.23 8.74
C LEU A 283 10.78 3.92 7.56
N LEU A 284 10.52 2.79 6.88
CA LEU A 284 11.05 2.46 5.56
C LEU A 284 9.92 2.54 4.53
N ASP A 285 10.09 3.38 3.49
CA ASP A 285 9.14 3.52 2.38
C ASP A 285 9.67 2.82 1.12
N LEU A 286 8.98 1.77 0.70
CA LEU A 286 9.29 0.99 -0.50
C LEU A 286 8.43 1.45 -1.67
N TYR A 287 9.03 1.60 -2.86
CA TYR A 287 8.35 2.17 -4.03
C TYR A 287 7.83 3.57 -3.73
N SER A 288 8.67 4.36 -3.06
CA SER A 288 8.28 5.60 -2.39
C SER A 288 7.76 6.68 -3.36
N GLY A 289 8.10 6.58 -4.65
CA GLY A 289 7.85 7.63 -5.62
C GLY A 289 8.44 8.94 -5.13
N CYS A 290 7.66 10.02 -5.20
CA CYS A 290 8.08 11.29 -4.63
C CYS A 290 7.79 11.41 -3.12
N GLY A 291 7.32 10.37 -2.43
CA GLY A 291 7.14 10.35 -0.97
C GLY A 291 5.77 10.80 -0.45
N GLY A 292 4.70 10.74 -1.26
CA GLY A 292 3.36 11.19 -0.84
C GLY A 292 2.81 10.42 0.39
N MET A 293 3.01 9.10 0.41
CA MET A 293 2.57 8.24 1.51
C MET A 293 3.39 8.46 2.79
N SER A 294 4.72 8.32 2.73
CA SER A 294 5.60 8.56 3.87
C SER A 294 5.46 9.96 4.46
N THR A 295 5.37 10.99 3.61
CA THR A 295 5.14 12.37 4.06
C THR A 295 3.83 12.48 4.83
N GLY A 296 2.73 11.95 4.28
CA GLY A 296 1.43 11.96 4.97
C GLY A 296 1.48 11.21 6.30
N LEU A 297 2.05 10.00 6.33
CA LEU A 297 2.17 9.20 7.55
C LEU A 297 2.91 9.95 8.66
N CYS A 298 4.06 10.57 8.34
CA CYS A 298 4.85 11.33 9.31
C CYS A 298 4.06 12.55 9.81
N LEU A 299 3.42 13.30 8.91
CA LEU A 299 2.56 14.45 9.28
C LEU A 299 1.34 14.03 10.12
N GLY A 300 0.83 12.81 9.95
CA GLY A 300 -0.28 12.28 10.71
C GLY A 300 0.15 11.84 12.11
N ALA A 301 1.33 11.23 12.20
CA ALA A 301 1.89 10.78 13.47
C ALA A 301 2.31 11.94 14.38
N ASP A 302 2.85 13.00 13.78
CA ASP A 302 3.25 14.23 14.48
C ASP A 302 2.07 14.90 15.21
N VAL A 303 0.87 14.84 14.64
CA VAL A 303 -0.38 15.34 15.27
C VAL A 303 -0.68 14.64 16.60
N CYS A 304 -0.24 13.38 16.75
CA CYS A 304 -0.34 12.62 18.00
C CYS A 304 0.89 12.77 18.90
N GLY A 305 1.86 13.62 18.56
CA GLY A 305 3.14 13.72 19.27
C GLY A 305 4.01 12.46 19.13
N VAL A 306 3.89 11.72 18.02
CA VAL A 306 4.81 10.62 17.69
C VAL A 306 5.77 11.09 16.61
N LYS A 307 7.07 11.11 16.95
CA LYS A 307 8.13 11.44 15.99
C LYS A 307 8.41 10.25 15.08
N LEU A 308 7.57 10.05 14.06
CA LEU A 308 7.80 9.10 12.98
C LEU A 308 8.67 9.75 11.90
N VAL A 309 9.78 9.11 11.54
CA VAL A 309 10.73 9.62 10.54
C VAL A 309 10.88 8.59 9.43
N ALA A 310 10.65 9.01 8.18
CA ALA A 310 11.03 8.25 6.99
C ALA A 310 12.55 8.17 6.92
N LYS A 311 13.14 7.14 7.53
CA LYS A 311 14.59 7.04 7.67
C LYS A 311 15.25 6.51 6.40
N TRP A 312 14.55 5.60 5.70
CA TRP A 312 15.02 5.01 4.46
C TRP A 312 13.91 5.00 3.42
N THR A 313 14.25 5.26 2.17
CA THR A 313 13.30 5.17 1.06
C THR A 313 13.96 4.54 -0.16
N VAL A 314 13.21 3.71 -0.87
CA VAL A 314 13.70 2.99 -2.05
C VAL A 314 12.79 3.27 -3.24
N ASP A 315 13.35 3.75 -4.34
CA ASP A 315 12.64 3.90 -5.62
C ASP A 315 13.59 3.78 -6.81
N LEU A 316 13.10 3.25 -7.93
CA LEU A 316 13.91 3.07 -9.14
C LEU A 316 13.99 4.36 -9.98
N ASN A 317 13.06 5.30 -9.82
CA ASN A 317 13.06 6.57 -10.55
C ASN A 317 13.91 7.62 -9.84
N ARG A 318 15.01 8.02 -10.50
CA ARG A 318 15.94 9.04 -9.98
C ARG A 318 15.29 10.38 -9.64
N TYR A 319 14.33 10.85 -10.45
CA TYR A 319 13.69 12.15 -10.22
C TYR A 319 12.74 12.12 -9.02
N ALA A 320 12.12 10.96 -8.80
CA ALA A 320 11.29 10.73 -7.63
C ALA A 320 12.14 10.71 -6.36
N CYS A 321 13.30 10.02 -6.41
CA CYS A 321 14.32 10.03 -5.35
C CYS A 321 14.82 11.46 -5.05
N ASP A 322 15.21 12.22 -6.09
CA ASP A 322 15.69 13.59 -5.95
C ASP A 322 14.62 14.50 -5.30
N SER A 323 13.36 14.34 -5.69
CA SER A 323 12.25 15.08 -5.09
C SER A 323 12.09 14.74 -3.62
N LEU A 324 12.14 13.46 -3.26
CA LEU A 324 12.05 13.03 -1.87
C LEU A 324 13.21 13.59 -1.05
N LYS A 325 14.44 13.51 -1.55
CA LYS A 325 15.66 14.01 -0.90
C LYS A 325 15.65 15.51 -0.66
N VAL A 326 15.07 16.30 -1.57
CA VAL A 326 14.92 17.76 -1.39
C VAL A 326 13.93 18.10 -0.28
N ASN A 327 12.87 17.29 -0.10
CA ASN A 327 11.83 17.56 0.91
C ASN A 327 12.11 16.92 2.27
N HIS A 328 12.96 15.89 2.31
CA HIS A 328 13.36 15.13 3.50
C HIS A 328 14.87 14.85 3.45
N PRO A 329 15.72 15.88 3.70
CA PRO A 329 17.18 15.75 3.63
C PRO A 329 17.79 14.80 4.67
N GLU A 330 17.04 14.46 5.72
CA GLU A 330 17.42 13.50 6.77
C GLU A 330 17.30 12.03 6.36
N THR A 331 16.61 11.77 5.24
CA THR A 331 16.27 10.43 4.75
C THR A 331 17.40 9.85 3.89
N GLU A 332 17.72 8.57 4.14
CA GLU A 332 18.60 7.79 3.26
C GLU A 332 17.81 7.34 2.01
N VAL A 333 17.87 8.15 0.96
CA VAL A 333 17.18 7.90 -0.31
C VAL A 333 18.03 7.05 -1.23
N ARG A 334 17.53 5.87 -1.62
CA ARG A 334 18.23 4.91 -2.48
C ARG A 334 17.56 4.80 -3.84
N ASN A 335 18.32 5.12 -4.88
CA ASN A 335 17.87 4.97 -6.27
C ASN A 335 18.24 3.60 -6.86
N GLU A 336 17.51 2.57 -6.48
CA GLU A 336 17.76 1.18 -6.89
C GLU A 336 16.45 0.37 -6.92
N SER A 337 16.50 -0.87 -7.44
CA SER A 337 15.33 -1.76 -7.41
C SER A 337 15.08 -2.31 -5.99
N ALA A 338 13.84 -2.65 -5.68
CA ALA A 338 13.51 -3.26 -4.39
C ALA A 338 14.14 -4.66 -4.24
N GLU A 339 14.32 -5.39 -5.33
CA GLU A 339 15.05 -6.66 -5.35
C GLU A 339 16.52 -6.49 -4.97
N ASP A 340 17.20 -5.54 -5.61
CA ASP A 340 18.61 -5.26 -5.33
C ASP A 340 18.77 -4.77 -3.89
N PHE A 341 17.85 -3.92 -3.42
CA PHE A 341 17.82 -3.50 -2.02
C PHE A 341 17.67 -4.70 -1.06
N LEU A 342 16.77 -5.64 -1.32
CA LEU A 342 16.63 -6.85 -0.48
C LEU A 342 17.92 -7.68 -0.44
N LEU A 343 18.62 -7.82 -1.57
CA LEU A 343 19.89 -8.53 -1.63
C LEU A 343 20.99 -7.76 -0.88
N LEU A 344 21.03 -6.43 -1.05
CA LEU A 344 21.92 -5.55 -0.29
C LEU A 344 21.70 -5.68 1.21
N LEU A 345 20.45 -5.73 1.70
CA LEU A 345 20.15 -5.91 3.12
C LEU A 345 20.72 -7.23 3.67
N LYS A 346 20.66 -8.31 2.88
CA LYS A 346 21.22 -9.61 3.25
C LYS A 346 22.74 -9.57 3.30
N GLU A 347 23.39 -8.96 2.31
CA GLU A 347 24.85 -8.78 2.31
C GLU A 347 25.30 -7.85 3.43
N TRP A 348 24.58 -6.76 3.68
CA TRP A 348 24.84 -5.81 4.75
C TRP A 348 24.83 -6.48 6.14
N ALA A 349 23.88 -7.38 6.39
CA ALA A 349 23.85 -8.16 7.62
C ALA A 349 25.09 -9.06 7.78
N GLN A 350 25.58 -9.66 6.68
CA GLN A 350 26.81 -10.45 6.69
C GLN A 350 28.06 -9.59 6.91
N LEU A 351 28.14 -8.42 6.28
CA LEU A 351 29.24 -7.47 6.48
C LEU A 351 29.32 -6.97 7.93
N CYS A 352 28.18 -6.62 8.52
CA CYS A 352 28.10 -6.22 9.93
C CYS A 352 28.53 -7.35 10.87
N ALA A 353 28.17 -8.61 10.55
CA ALA A 353 28.63 -9.77 11.29
C ALA A 353 30.15 -9.99 11.17
N SER A 354 30.72 -9.85 9.96
CA SER A 354 32.18 -9.91 9.74
C SER A 354 32.97 -8.85 10.50
N CYS A 355 32.35 -7.70 10.78
CA CYS A 355 32.97 -6.63 11.56
C CYS A 355 32.74 -6.77 13.08
N SER A 356 32.22 -7.91 13.55
CA SER A 356 31.88 -8.17 14.96
C SER A 356 30.88 -7.15 15.57
N LEU A 357 30.06 -6.51 14.71
CA LEU A 357 29.04 -5.52 15.14
C LEU A 357 27.73 -6.19 15.56
N LEU A 358 27.52 -7.43 15.14
CA LEU A 358 26.34 -8.24 15.48
C LEU A 358 26.74 -9.40 16.40
N LYS A 359 25.94 -9.61 17.45
CA LYS A 359 26.13 -10.71 18.42
C LYS A 359 25.54 -12.06 17.94
N SER A 360 25.07 -12.16 16.69
CA SER A 360 24.19 -13.23 16.19
C SER A 360 24.91 -14.35 15.42
N ASN A 361 24.23 -15.49 15.25
CA ASN A 361 24.59 -16.63 14.38
C ASN A 361 24.57 -16.31 12.87
N THR A 362 24.73 -15.03 12.48
CA THR A 362 24.72 -14.62 11.08
C THR A 362 26.03 -15.08 10.42
N ALA A 363 25.94 -15.64 9.21
CA ALA A 363 27.13 -16.02 8.46
C ALA A 363 28.00 -14.78 8.17
N VAL A 364 29.31 -14.93 8.38
CA VAL A 364 30.33 -13.94 8.04
C VAL A 364 30.42 -13.85 6.52
N HIS A 365 30.56 -12.63 5.98
CA HIS A 365 30.71 -12.41 4.54
C HIS A 365 31.99 -13.10 4.02
N PRO A 366 31.94 -13.95 2.97
CA PRO A 366 33.05 -14.80 2.54
C PRO A 366 34.34 -14.05 2.14
N LEU A 367 34.19 -12.82 1.63
CA LEU A 367 35.29 -12.00 1.11
C LEU A 367 35.87 -10.99 2.11
N LEU A 368 35.25 -10.83 3.29
CA LEU A 368 35.71 -9.89 4.32
C LEU A 368 36.31 -10.69 5.49
N LYS A 369 37.64 -10.88 5.47
CA LYS A 369 38.41 -11.62 6.48
C LYS A 369 39.06 -10.65 7.47
N VAL A 370 38.27 -10.08 8.36
CA VAL A 370 38.79 -9.26 9.45
C VAL A 370 39.12 -10.19 10.62
N GLY A 371 40.41 -10.42 10.89
CA GLY A 371 40.87 -11.09 12.11
C GLY A 371 40.83 -10.14 13.32
N ASP A 372 40.72 -10.72 14.53
CA ASP A 372 40.77 -10.01 15.82
C ASP A 372 42.19 -9.58 16.24
N GLU A 373 43.13 -9.47 15.30
CA GLU A 373 44.49 -9.03 15.60
C GLU A 373 44.55 -7.50 15.47
N ASP A 374 44.79 -6.85 16.61
CA ASP A 374 45.44 -5.54 16.68
C ASP A 374 46.76 -5.64 15.89
N VAL A 375 46.71 -5.41 14.58
CA VAL A 375 47.91 -5.22 13.77
C VAL A 375 48.27 -3.75 13.93
N GLU A 376 49.40 -3.54 14.60
CA GLU A 376 50.09 -2.26 14.75
C GLU A 376 50.12 -1.50 13.41
N ASP A 377 50.10 -0.16 13.50
CA ASP A 377 50.31 0.74 12.38
C ASP A 377 51.59 0.37 11.60
N ASP A 378 51.47 -0.45 10.56
CA ASP A 378 52.54 -0.62 9.56
C ASP A 378 52.48 0.57 8.61
N ASP A 379 53.00 1.70 9.09
CA ASP A 379 53.36 2.89 8.32
C ASP A 379 54.72 2.69 7.59
N ASP A 380 55.10 1.45 7.28
CA ASP A 380 56.37 1.10 6.66
C ASP A 380 56.20 0.72 5.17
N CYS A 381 56.02 1.75 4.34
CA CYS A 381 56.44 1.68 2.93
C CYS A 381 57.98 1.68 2.88
N ALA A 382 58.59 0.54 3.22
CA ALA A 382 60.02 0.35 3.12
C ALA A 382 60.46 0.41 1.65
N ASN A 383 61.43 1.30 1.37
CA ASN A 383 62.20 1.36 0.14
C ASN A 383 62.74 -0.03 -0.23
N ASP A 384 62.26 -0.61 -1.33
CA ASP A 384 62.95 -1.70 -2.02
C ASP A 384 63.60 -1.14 -3.30
N GLU A 385 64.88 -0.80 -3.19
CA GLU A 385 65.74 -0.60 -4.35
C GLU A 385 66.11 -1.97 -4.94
N GLY A 386 65.66 -2.23 -6.17
CA GLY A 386 66.41 -3.09 -7.09
C GLY A 386 65.67 -4.32 -7.62
N GLY A 387 64.90 -4.13 -8.69
CA GLY A 387 64.38 -5.21 -9.52
C GLY A 387 63.96 -4.70 -10.90
N SER A 388 64.89 -4.69 -11.85
CA SER A 388 64.66 -4.33 -13.25
C SER A 388 63.68 -5.30 -13.93
N GLY A 389 62.56 -4.80 -14.47
CA GLY A 389 61.68 -5.57 -15.34
C GLY A 389 60.42 -4.81 -15.78
N ASP A 390 60.51 -4.19 -16.95
CA ASP A 390 59.45 -3.72 -17.86
C ASP A 390 58.23 -2.97 -17.27
N ASP A 391 58.30 -1.65 -17.41
CA ASP A 391 57.22 -0.69 -17.23
C ASP A 391 56.02 -0.99 -18.14
N ASP A 392 54.92 -1.47 -17.55
CA ASP A 392 53.59 -1.09 -17.99
C ASP A 392 53.15 -0.01 -16.98
N GLU A 393 53.33 1.27 -17.33
CA GLU A 393 52.88 2.43 -16.56
C GLU A 393 51.35 2.44 -16.48
N GLY A 394 50.78 1.52 -15.70
CA GLY A 394 49.43 1.65 -15.18
C GLY A 394 49.45 2.69 -14.07
N GLU A 395 48.68 3.77 -14.23
CA GLU A 395 48.46 4.72 -13.15
C GLU A 395 47.98 3.97 -11.89
N ILE A 396 48.73 4.09 -10.80
CA ILE A 396 48.37 3.48 -9.51
C ILE A 396 47.35 4.39 -8.84
N PHE A 397 46.10 3.94 -8.77
CA PHE A 397 45.04 4.67 -8.08
C PHE A 397 44.94 4.22 -6.62
N GLU A 398 45.05 5.17 -5.69
CA GLU A 398 44.91 4.91 -4.25
C GLU A 398 43.49 5.26 -3.77
N VAL A 399 42.86 4.33 -3.05
CA VAL A 399 41.54 4.55 -2.43
C VAL A 399 41.68 5.51 -1.25
N GLU A 400 41.02 6.66 -1.31
CA GLU A 400 40.97 7.60 -0.19
C GLU A 400 39.89 7.19 0.82
N GLU A 401 38.65 7.04 0.36
CA GLU A 401 37.48 6.74 1.20
C GLU A 401 36.45 5.91 0.43
N ILE A 402 35.65 5.12 1.17
CA ILE A 402 34.45 4.46 0.66
C ILE A 402 33.23 5.28 1.08
N LEU A 403 32.40 5.66 0.11
CA LEU A 403 31.30 6.61 0.28
C LEU A 403 29.94 5.94 0.39
N GLU A 404 29.69 4.94 -0.45
CA GLU A 404 28.39 4.28 -0.57
C GLU A 404 28.55 2.78 -0.87
N VAL A 405 27.47 2.03 -0.69
CA VAL A 405 27.38 0.61 -1.03
C VAL A 405 26.06 0.34 -1.77
N CYS A 406 26.10 -0.52 -2.78
CA CYS A 406 24.90 -1.02 -3.47
C CYS A 406 25.06 -2.49 -3.86
N TYR A 407 23.94 -3.12 -4.18
CA TYR A 407 23.92 -4.43 -4.81
C TYR A 407 23.37 -4.28 -6.23
N GLY A 408 23.87 -5.09 -7.16
CA GLY A 408 23.44 -5.08 -8.56
C GLY A 408 24.59 -4.80 -9.51
N ASP A 409 24.31 -4.13 -10.62
CA ASP A 409 25.28 -3.87 -11.69
C ASP A 409 25.32 -2.35 -12.01
N PRO A 410 25.85 -1.52 -11.09
CA PRO A 410 25.86 -0.07 -11.26
C PRO A 410 26.62 0.39 -12.51
N ASN A 411 27.61 -0.41 -12.94
CA ASN A 411 28.44 -0.14 -14.12
C ASN A 411 27.82 -0.68 -15.44
N LYS A 412 26.69 -1.39 -15.39
CA LYS A 412 25.98 -1.97 -16.55
C LYS A 412 26.85 -2.93 -17.38
N ILE A 413 27.74 -3.67 -16.72
CA ILE A 413 28.69 -4.62 -17.34
C ILE A 413 28.21 -6.09 -17.26
N LYS A 414 26.95 -6.30 -16.87
CA LYS A 414 26.28 -7.60 -16.68
C LYS A 414 26.93 -8.48 -15.62
N LYS A 415 27.49 -7.86 -14.58
CA LYS A 415 28.05 -8.56 -13.41
C LYS A 415 27.35 -8.05 -12.14
N PRO A 416 26.19 -8.62 -11.78
CA PRO A 416 25.53 -8.24 -10.54
C PRO A 416 26.33 -8.74 -9.33
N GLY A 417 26.51 -7.89 -8.33
CA GLY A 417 27.24 -8.21 -7.11
C GLY A 417 27.19 -7.08 -6.09
N LEU A 418 28.03 -7.15 -5.07
CA LEU A 418 28.20 -6.09 -4.08
C LEU A 418 29.26 -5.10 -4.57
N TYR A 419 28.87 -3.83 -4.64
CA TYR A 419 29.73 -2.74 -5.11
C TYR A 419 29.84 -1.63 -4.07
N PHE A 420 31.01 -1.00 -4.00
CA PHE A 420 31.28 0.15 -3.16
C PHE A 420 31.63 1.36 -4.03
N LYS A 421 31.10 2.53 -3.68
CA LYS A 421 31.48 3.78 -4.33
C LYS A 421 32.74 4.33 -3.67
N VAL A 422 33.77 4.57 -4.47
CA VAL A 422 35.12 4.87 -4.02
C VAL A 422 35.48 6.31 -4.38
N ARG A 423 36.02 7.05 -3.39
CA ARG A 423 36.76 8.30 -3.60
C ARG A 423 38.22 7.97 -3.83
N TRP A 424 38.77 8.43 -4.95
CA TRP A 424 40.19 8.28 -5.27
C TRP A 424 41.01 9.45 -4.73
N LYS A 425 42.17 9.15 -4.15
CA LYS A 425 43.02 10.15 -3.50
C LYS A 425 43.53 11.17 -4.51
N GLY A 426 43.25 12.44 -4.26
CA GLY A 426 43.67 13.54 -5.12
C GLY A 426 42.76 13.77 -6.35
N TYR A 427 41.62 13.08 -6.43
CA TYR A 427 40.62 13.28 -7.48
C TYR A 427 39.38 14.00 -6.94
N ASP A 428 38.69 14.69 -7.86
CA ASP A 428 37.45 15.39 -7.55
C ASP A 428 36.27 14.41 -7.38
N PRO A 429 35.20 14.78 -6.65
CA PRO A 429 34.02 13.93 -6.45
C PRO A 429 33.33 13.43 -7.73
N ASP A 430 33.53 14.11 -8.85
CA ASP A 430 32.96 13.70 -10.15
C ASP A 430 33.65 12.44 -10.72
N GLU A 431 34.83 12.08 -10.19
CA GLU A 431 35.61 10.91 -10.57
C GLU A 431 35.34 9.69 -9.65
N ASP A 432 34.37 9.79 -8.74
CA ASP A 432 34.00 8.68 -7.85
C ASP A 432 33.41 7.50 -8.64
N THR A 433 34.02 6.31 -8.55
CA THR A 433 33.60 5.11 -9.29
C THR A 433 33.01 4.02 -8.40
N TRP A 434 32.20 3.14 -8.99
CA TRP A 434 31.70 1.94 -8.32
C TRP A 434 32.64 0.76 -8.58
N GLU A 435 33.25 0.25 -7.52
CA GLU A 435 34.16 -0.90 -7.58
C GLU A 435 33.55 -2.15 -6.94
N PRO A 436 33.69 -3.34 -7.56
CA PRO A 436 33.21 -4.58 -6.97
C PRO A 436 34.00 -4.93 -5.72
N ILE A 437 33.39 -5.62 -4.75
CA ILE A 437 34.08 -6.02 -3.51
C ILE A 437 35.34 -6.86 -3.79
N GLU A 438 35.35 -7.71 -4.83
CA GLU A 438 36.52 -8.50 -5.24
C GLU A 438 37.69 -7.63 -5.75
N GLY A 439 37.40 -6.41 -6.21
CA GLY A 439 38.42 -5.44 -6.63
C GLY A 439 39.07 -4.69 -5.47
N LEU A 440 38.52 -4.82 -4.25
CA LEU A 440 38.93 -4.06 -3.07
C LEU A 440 39.62 -4.94 -2.01
N ASP A 441 40.20 -6.07 -2.43
CA ASP A 441 40.86 -7.03 -1.54
C ASP A 441 41.97 -6.40 -0.67
N GLY A 442 42.69 -5.40 -1.19
CA GLY A 442 43.72 -4.65 -0.44
C GLY A 442 43.20 -3.56 0.51
N CYS A 443 41.88 -3.31 0.54
CA CYS A 443 41.25 -2.20 1.27
C CYS A 443 40.33 -2.65 2.42
N GLN A 444 40.55 -3.85 2.99
CA GLN A 444 39.68 -4.45 4.01
C GLN A 444 39.43 -3.52 5.22
N ASN A 445 40.45 -2.78 5.68
CA ASN A 445 40.30 -1.83 6.79
C ASN A 445 39.38 -0.66 6.43
N LYS A 446 39.45 -0.14 5.21
CA LYS A 446 38.54 0.93 4.74
C LYS A 446 37.11 0.42 4.62
N ILE A 447 36.91 -0.82 4.20
CA ILE A 447 35.58 -1.47 4.18
C ILE A 447 35.06 -1.62 5.62
N LYS A 448 35.89 -2.12 6.56
CA LYS A 448 35.53 -2.24 7.97
C LYS A 448 35.14 -0.89 8.58
N ASP A 449 35.90 0.16 8.28
CA ASP A 449 35.62 1.52 8.73
C ASP A 449 34.29 2.05 8.18
N PHE A 450 34.05 1.87 6.88
CA PHE A 450 32.80 2.24 6.24
C PHE A 450 31.62 1.49 6.86
N VAL A 451 31.71 0.16 7.01
CA VAL A 451 30.66 -0.67 7.61
C VAL A 451 30.40 -0.24 9.05
N THR A 452 31.45 0.00 9.84
CA THR A 452 31.32 0.44 11.24
C THR A 452 30.68 1.82 11.36
N LYS A 453 31.09 2.79 10.53
CA LYS A 453 30.48 4.13 10.46
C LYS A 453 29.02 4.04 10.00
N GLY A 454 28.75 3.25 8.97
CA GLY A 454 27.42 3.04 8.40
C GLY A 454 26.46 2.39 9.38
N PHE A 455 26.92 1.37 10.11
CA PHE A 455 26.16 0.72 11.19
C PHE A 455 25.78 1.71 12.29
N LYS A 456 26.75 2.51 12.78
CA LYS A 456 26.50 3.54 13.81
C LYS A 456 25.51 4.62 13.35
N ARG A 457 25.50 4.95 12.06
CA ARG A 457 24.59 5.93 11.45
C ARG A 457 23.26 5.32 10.99
N SER A 458 23.12 4.00 11.05
CA SER A 458 22.00 3.24 10.48
C SER A 458 21.73 3.59 9.01
N VAL A 459 22.76 3.57 8.16
CA VAL A 459 22.62 3.87 6.71
C VAL A 459 21.77 2.84 5.96
N LEU A 460 21.76 1.60 6.43
CA LEU A 460 20.92 0.50 5.96
C LEU A 460 20.27 -0.18 7.16
N PRO A 461 18.97 -0.52 7.09
CA PRO A 461 18.27 -1.15 8.19
C PRO A 461 18.69 -2.60 8.39
N LEU A 462 18.78 -3.03 9.64
CA LEU A 462 18.88 -4.44 10.02
C LEU A 462 17.56 -4.95 10.61
N PRO A 463 17.32 -6.28 10.64
CA PRO A 463 16.13 -6.84 11.27
C PRO A 463 15.97 -6.34 12.71
N GLY A 464 14.78 -5.83 13.03
CA GLY A 464 14.45 -5.22 14.33
C GLY A 464 14.72 -3.71 14.44
N GLU A 465 15.35 -3.06 13.46
CA GLU A 465 15.58 -1.60 13.49
C GLU A 465 14.44 -0.79 12.85
N VAL A 466 13.59 -1.41 12.05
CA VAL A 466 12.49 -0.74 11.34
C VAL A 466 11.20 -0.90 12.14
N ASP A 467 10.61 0.21 12.60
CA ASP A 467 9.32 0.18 13.28
C ASP A 467 8.18 -0.03 12.27
N VAL A 468 8.24 0.63 11.12
CA VAL A 468 7.16 0.64 10.14
C VAL A 468 7.71 0.45 8.73
N ILE A 469 7.09 -0.42 7.94
CA ILE A 469 7.27 -0.45 6.48
C ILE A 469 6.00 0.03 5.82
N CYS A 470 6.10 1.00 4.91
CA CYS A 470 5.03 1.30 3.96
C CYS A 470 5.48 1.04 2.52
N GLY A 471 4.53 0.80 1.61
CA GLY A 471 4.85 0.75 0.19
C GLY A 471 3.68 0.43 -0.72
N GLY A 472 3.80 0.87 -1.98
CA GLY A 472 2.83 0.63 -3.05
C GLY A 472 3.42 -0.25 -4.16
N PRO A 473 3.55 -1.57 -3.96
CA PRO A 473 4.20 -2.44 -4.94
C PRO A 473 3.44 -2.42 -6.29
N PRO A 474 4.11 -2.05 -7.39
CA PRO A 474 3.42 -1.91 -8.68
C PRO A 474 2.94 -3.28 -9.19
N CYS A 475 1.65 -3.37 -9.50
CA CYS A 475 1.01 -4.55 -10.06
C CYS A 475 0.42 -4.20 -11.44
N GLN A 476 1.27 -4.01 -12.44
CA GLN A 476 0.86 -3.52 -13.76
C GLN A 476 0.13 -4.58 -14.60
N GLY A 477 0.21 -5.86 -14.21
CA GLY A 477 -0.49 -6.95 -14.88
C GLY A 477 -2.01 -6.92 -14.70
N ILE A 478 -2.51 -6.19 -13.70
CA ILE A 478 -3.93 -6.24 -13.29
C ILE A 478 -4.75 -4.98 -13.64
N SER A 479 -4.11 -3.95 -14.19
CA SER A 479 -4.76 -2.67 -14.52
C SER A 479 -4.80 -2.41 -16.04
N GLY A 480 -5.75 -1.58 -16.48
CA GLY A 480 -5.91 -1.17 -17.88
C GLY A 480 -6.15 -2.36 -18.83
N PHE A 481 -5.47 -2.39 -19.99
CA PHE A 481 -5.59 -3.50 -20.94
C PHE A 481 -5.02 -4.83 -20.46
N ASN A 482 -4.14 -4.82 -19.46
CA ASN A 482 -3.52 -6.05 -18.98
C ASN A 482 -4.49 -6.88 -18.12
N ARG A 483 -5.62 -6.30 -17.67
CA ARG A 483 -6.63 -6.94 -16.79
C ARG A 483 -7.31 -8.22 -17.32
N PHE A 484 -7.02 -8.63 -18.56
CA PHE A 484 -7.51 -9.90 -19.12
C PHE A 484 -6.38 -10.87 -19.49
N ARG A 485 -5.13 -10.51 -19.21
CA ARG A 485 -3.95 -11.33 -19.49
C ARG A 485 -3.57 -12.13 -18.24
N ASN A 486 -3.29 -13.42 -18.42
CA ASN A 486 -2.79 -14.33 -17.38
C ASN A 486 -3.60 -14.40 -16.07
N SER A 487 -4.93 -14.47 -16.15
CA SER A 487 -5.80 -14.64 -14.97
C SER A 487 -5.61 -15.97 -14.24
N ALA A 488 -5.06 -16.99 -14.91
CA ALA A 488 -4.84 -18.31 -14.33
C ALA A 488 -3.67 -18.34 -13.34
N ASN A 489 -2.59 -17.58 -13.60
CA ASN A 489 -1.41 -17.52 -12.72
C ASN A 489 -0.88 -16.08 -12.56
N PRO A 490 -1.62 -15.19 -11.85
CA PRO A 490 -1.29 -13.77 -11.78
C PRO A 490 0.11 -13.45 -11.23
N LEU A 491 0.64 -14.24 -10.30
CA LEU A 491 1.98 -14.03 -9.72
C LEU A 491 3.12 -14.48 -10.64
N GLN A 492 2.86 -15.37 -11.61
CA GLN A 492 3.88 -15.72 -12.60
C GLN A 492 4.07 -14.62 -13.64
N ASP A 493 3.15 -13.65 -13.71
CA ASP A 493 3.37 -12.46 -14.52
C ASP A 493 4.50 -11.63 -13.88
N PRO A 494 5.63 -11.41 -14.57
CA PRO A 494 6.73 -10.62 -14.04
C PRO A 494 6.31 -9.20 -13.62
N LYS A 495 5.21 -8.67 -14.18
CA LYS A 495 4.66 -7.35 -13.84
C LYS A 495 4.00 -7.26 -12.46
N ASN A 496 3.77 -8.39 -11.79
CA ASN A 496 3.21 -8.46 -10.44
C ASN A 496 4.23 -8.93 -9.40
N LYS A 497 5.47 -9.24 -9.83
CA LYS A 497 6.55 -9.78 -8.97
C LYS A 497 6.90 -8.87 -7.80
N GLN A 498 6.73 -7.55 -7.94
CA GLN A 498 7.04 -6.59 -6.88
C GLN A 498 6.23 -6.79 -5.60
N LEU A 499 5.05 -7.41 -5.69
CA LEU A 499 4.26 -7.79 -4.51
C LEU A 499 4.96 -8.88 -3.68
N GLU A 500 5.59 -9.87 -4.33
CA GLU A 500 6.37 -10.91 -3.65
C GLU A 500 7.63 -10.33 -3.00
N VAL A 501 8.29 -9.41 -3.71
CA VAL A 501 9.50 -8.72 -3.22
C VAL A 501 9.18 -7.87 -1.99
N PHE A 502 8.10 -7.09 -2.02
CA PHE A 502 7.60 -6.33 -0.87
C PHE A 502 7.39 -7.23 0.36
N MET A 503 6.67 -8.34 0.18
CA MET A 503 6.40 -9.29 1.26
C MET A 503 7.69 -9.96 1.77
N SER A 504 8.68 -10.18 0.90
CA SER A 504 9.98 -10.75 1.27
C SER A 504 10.84 -9.77 2.08
N ILE A 505 10.76 -8.46 1.81
CA ILE A 505 11.42 -7.44 2.63
C ILE A 505 10.74 -7.34 4.00
N VAL A 506 9.41 -7.36 4.07
CA VAL A 506 8.66 -7.43 5.33
C VAL A 506 9.02 -8.69 6.13
N GLU A 507 9.18 -9.82 5.45
CA GLU A 507 9.59 -11.09 6.07
C GLU A 507 11.00 -11.03 6.64
N PHE A 508 11.94 -10.39 5.94
CA PHE A 508 13.32 -10.25 6.36
C PHE A 508 13.49 -9.26 7.52
N LEU A 509 12.89 -8.06 7.42
CA LEU A 509 13.07 -6.99 8.40
C LEU A 509 12.15 -7.12 9.63
N LYS A 510 11.02 -7.82 9.49
CA LYS A 510 9.99 -8.01 10.52
C LYS A 510 9.63 -6.72 11.28
N PRO A 511 9.14 -5.67 10.58
CA PRO A 511 8.76 -4.42 11.25
C PRO A 511 7.59 -4.60 12.22
N ARG A 512 7.42 -3.68 13.16
CA ARG A 512 6.28 -3.70 14.10
C ARG A 512 4.95 -3.50 13.36
N PHE A 513 4.95 -2.63 12.35
CA PHE A 513 3.78 -2.33 11.52
C PHE A 513 4.10 -2.36 10.02
N VAL A 514 3.11 -2.72 9.23
CA VAL A 514 3.15 -2.74 7.76
C VAL A 514 1.94 -1.99 7.21
N LEU A 515 2.16 -1.10 6.25
CA LEU A 515 1.10 -0.49 5.46
C LEU A 515 1.35 -0.73 3.97
N MET A 516 0.54 -1.57 3.34
CA MET A 516 0.58 -1.75 1.89
C MET A 516 -0.55 -0.98 1.24
N GLU A 517 -0.24 -0.16 0.23
CA GLU A 517 -1.23 0.51 -0.62
C GLU A 517 -1.31 -0.16 -2.00
N ASN A 518 -2.50 -0.16 -2.61
CA ASN A 518 -2.66 -0.51 -4.01
C ASN A 518 -3.98 -0.03 -4.64
N VAL A 519 -4.11 -0.23 -5.95
CA VAL A 519 -5.35 0.01 -6.71
C VAL A 519 -6.46 -0.98 -6.32
N VAL A 520 -7.73 -0.58 -6.50
CA VAL A 520 -8.90 -1.43 -6.22
C VAL A 520 -8.95 -2.69 -7.08
N ASP A 521 -8.33 -2.65 -8.27
CA ASP A 521 -8.24 -3.83 -9.16
C ASP A 521 -7.49 -5.01 -8.52
N LEU A 522 -6.70 -4.77 -7.47
CA LEU A 522 -6.09 -5.82 -6.65
C LEU A 522 -7.14 -6.80 -6.09
N LEU A 523 -8.37 -6.31 -5.86
CA LEU A 523 -9.51 -7.06 -5.31
C LEU A 523 -10.52 -7.50 -6.39
N ARG A 524 -10.45 -6.94 -7.60
CA ARG A 524 -11.33 -7.29 -8.73
C ARG A 524 -10.73 -8.36 -9.62
N PHE A 525 -9.48 -8.14 -10.04
CA PHE A 525 -8.81 -9.01 -11.02
C PHE A 525 -8.63 -10.42 -10.47
N ALA A 526 -8.90 -11.43 -11.31
CA ALA A 526 -8.80 -12.85 -10.96
C ALA A 526 -9.45 -13.18 -9.60
N HIS A 527 -10.66 -12.64 -9.34
CA HIS A 527 -11.39 -12.81 -8.08
C HIS A 527 -10.61 -12.34 -6.84
N GLY A 528 -9.80 -11.29 -6.98
CA GLY A 528 -9.01 -10.67 -5.92
C GLY A 528 -7.74 -11.44 -5.54
N TYR A 529 -7.22 -12.26 -6.45
CA TYR A 529 -6.06 -13.15 -6.22
C TYR A 529 -4.89 -12.45 -5.50
N LEU A 530 -4.45 -11.28 -6.00
CA LEU A 530 -3.29 -10.58 -5.43
C LEU A 530 -3.59 -10.00 -4.05
N GLY A 531 -4.82 -9.52 -3.82
CA GLY A 531 -5.23 -9.04 -2.50
C GLY A 531 -5.29 -10.17 -1.46
N ARG A 532 -5.83 -11.33 -1.85
CA ARG A 532 -5.85 -12.53 -1.00
C ARG A 532 -4.44 -13.04 -0.71
N TYR A 533 -3.56 -13.05 -1.72
CA TYR A 533 -2.16 -13.40 -1.55
C TYR A 533 -1.45 -12.49 -0.54
N ALA A 534 -1.62 -11.18 -0.67
CA ALA A 534 -0.99 -10.20 0.22
C ALA A 534 -1.43 -10.41 1.68
N LEU A 535 -2.75 -10.56 1.90
CA LEU A 535 -3.30 -10.85 3.23
C LEU A 535 -2.80 -12.19 3.78
N SER A 536 -2.74 -13.23 2.95
CA SER A 536 -2.24 -14.54 3.36
C SER A 536 -0.76 -14.52 3.73
N ARG A 537 0.08 -13.73 3.05
CA ARG A 537 1.50 -13.59 3.42
C ARG A 537 1.64 -12.94 4.79
N LEU A 538 0.87 -11.88 5.09
CA LEU A 538 0.88 -11.26 6.42
C LEU A 538 0.44 -12.24 7.51
N VAL A 539 -0.70 -12.91 7.33
CA VAL A 539 -1.22 -13.90 8.30
C VAL A 539 -0.25 -15.08 8.46
N GLY A 540 0.34 -15.58 7.36
CA GLY A 540 1.34 -16.64 7.37
C GLY A 540 2.64 -16.25 8.08
N MET A 541 3.04 -14.98 7.98
CA MET A 541 4.14 -14.39 8.76
C MET A 541 3.78 -14.07 10.22
N ASN A 542 2.58 -14.47 10.66
CA ASN A 542 2.00 -14.23 11.97
C ASN A 542 1.74 -12.77 12.33
N TYR A 543 1.44 -11.92 11.33
CA TYR A 543 0.93 -10.58 11.60
C TYR A 543 -0.58 -10.63 11.84
N GLN A 544 -1.05 -9.81 12.77
CA GLN A 544 -2.41 -9.31 12.72
C GLN A 544 -2.58 -8.52 11.42
N ALA A 545 -3.73 -8.61 10.77
CA ALA A 545 -3.93 -7.94 9.49
C ALA A 545 -5.38 -7.47 9.31
N ARG A 546 -5.57 -6.40 8.56
CA ARG A 546 -6.89 -5.96 8.08
C ARG A 546 -6.76 -5.22 6.76
N MET A 547 -7.85 -5.13 6.03
CA MET A 547 -7.92 -4.53 4.70
C MET A 547 -9.08 -3.52 4.64
N GLY A 548 -8.81 -2.33 4.12
CA GLY A 548 -9.76 -1.24 3.99
C GLY A 548 -9.67 -0.56 2.63
N MET A 549 -10.80 -0.11 2.10
CA MET A 549 -10.88 0.75 0.91
C MET A 549 -11.25 2.17 1.32
N MET A 550 -10.39 3.12 0.97
CA MET A 550 -10.57 4.53 1.34
C MET A 550 -10.63 5.39 0.08
N VAL A 551 -11.52 6.38 0.10
CA VAL A 551 -11.69 7.35 -1.00
C VAL A 551 -11.03 8.67 -0.63
N ALA A 552 -10.09 9.15 -1.43
CA ALA A 552 -9.33 10.37 -1.14
C ALA A 552 -10.21 11.61 -0.90
N GLY A 553 -11.31 11.76 -1.66
CA GLY A 553 -12.24 12.87 -1.49
C GLY A 553 -12.88 12.95 -0.09
N ALA A 554 -13.03 11.79 0.59
CA ALA A 554 -13.57 11.71 1.94
C ALA A 554 -12.67 12.38 3.00
N TYR A 555 -11.43 12.69 2.63
CA TYR A 555 -10.41 13.29 3.48
C TYR A 555 -10.05 14.71 3.00
N GLY A 556 -10.96 15.38 2.30
CA GLY A 556 -10.85 16.80 1.95
C GLY A 556 -10.03 17.03 0.68
N LEU A 557 -10.37 16.34 -0.40
CA LEU A 557 -9.81 16.59 -1.72
C LEU A 557 -10.90 16.64 -2.81
N PRO A 558 -10.76 17.51 -3.83
CA PRO A 558 -11.67 17.55 -4.97
C PRO A 558 -11.34 16.45 -6.01
N GLN A 559 -11.25 15.21 -5.54
CA GLN A 559 -11.07 14.03 -6.41
C GLN A 559 -11.76 12.78 -5.86
N PHE A 560 -12.10 11.85 -6.75
CA PHE A 560 -12.63 10.53 -6.39
C PHE A 560 -11.59 9.42 -6.62
N ARG A 561 -10.60 9.32 -5.72
CA ARG A 561 -9.54 8.29 -5.82
C ARG A 561 -9.72 7.24 -4.74
N MET A 562 -10.29 6.09 -5.10
CA MET A 562 -10.40 4.93 -4.21
C MET A 562 -9.14 4.07 -4.28
N ARG A 563 -8.61 3.65 -3.11
CA ARG A 563 -7.44 2.78 -2.97
C ARG A 563 -7.64 1.77 -1.85
N VAL A 564 -6.94 0.64 -1.97
CA VAL A 564 -6.90 -0.43 -0.99
C VAL A 564 -5.70 -0.20 -0.09
N PHE A 565 -5.90 -0.28 1.22
CA PHE A 565 -4.88 -0.20 2.23
C PHE A 565 -4.92 -1.46 3.08
N MET A 566 -3.80 -2.14 3.25
CA MET A 566 -3.67 -3.30 4.14
C MET A 566 -2.75 -2.96 5.31
N TRP A 567 -3.29 -3.08 6.52
CA TRP A 567 -2.50 -3.01 7.74
C TRP A 567 -1.97 -4.39 8.11
N GLY A 568 -0.72 -4.43 8.54
CA GLY A 568 -0.12 -5.52 9.30
C GLY A 568 0.41 -4.98 10.63
N ALA A 569 0.23 -5.73 11.72
CA ALA A 569 0.87 -5.45 13.01
C ALA A 569 1.38 -6.74 13.64
N LEU A 570 2.55 -6.71 14.28
CA LEU A 570 3.02 -7.87 15.03
C LEU A 570 2.00 -8.25 16.13
N PRO A 571 1.94 -9.51 16.58
CA PRO A 571 0.98 -9.94 17.60
C PRO A 571 1.09 -9.18 18.93
N SER A 572 2.26 -8.63 19.24
CA SER A 572 2.55 -7.82 20.43
C SER A 572 2.05 -6.38 20.32
N GLU A 573 1.63 -5.93 19.14
CA GLU A 573 1.18 -4.58 18.88
C GLU A 573 -0.35 -4.50 18.81
N LYS A 574 -0.91 -3.29 18.91
CA LYS A 574 -2.34 -3.07 18.61
C LYS A 574 -2.51 -2.77 17.12
N LEU A 575 -3.34 -3.55 16.42
CA LEU A 575 -3.59 -3.36 14.98
C LEU A 575 -4.21 -1.96 14.73
N PRO A 576 -3.67 -1.12 13.82
CA PRO A 576 -4.22 0.20 13.53
C PRO A 576 -5.63 0.14 12.96
N GLN A 577 -6.43 1.17 13.23
CA GLN A 577 -7.81 1.32 12.73
C GLN A 577 -7.84 2.10 11.41
N TYR A 578 -8.94 2.02 10.65
CA TYR A 578 -9.15 2.91 9.52
C TYR A 578 -9.88 4.19 9.98
N PRO A 579 -9.33 5.38 9.69
CA PRO A 579 -10.01 6.62 10.02
C PRO A 579 -11.26 6.77 9.17
N LEU A 580 -12.37 7.21 9.77
CA LEU A 580 -13.63 7.43 9.09
C LEU A 580 -13.60 8.69 8.20
N PRO A 581 -14.47 8.76 7.17
CA PRO A 581 -14.66 9.95 6.35
C PRO A 581 -14.86 11.23 7.18
N THR A 582 -14.30 12.34 6.70
CA THR A 582 -14.44 13.68 7.32
C THR A 582 -15.23 14.64 6.45
N HIS A 583 -15.33 14.35 5.15
CA HIS A 583 -16.03 15.13 4.15
C HIS A 583 -17.03 14.25 3.41
N ASN A 584 -18.13 14.85 2.97
CA ASN A 584 -19.02 14.24 2.00
C ASN A 584 -18.27 13.94 0.70
N VAL A 585 -18.70 12.88 0.01
CA VAL A 585 -18.14 12.48 -1.27
C VAL A 585 -19.26 12.16 -2.24
N THR A 586 -19.14 12.64 -3.47
CA THR A 586 -19.96 12.12 -4.56
C THR A 586 -19.43 10.74 -4.94
N VAL A 587 -20.12 9.69 -4.50
CA VAL A 587 -19.73 8.31 -4.78
C VAL A 587 -19.75 8.04 -6.29
N ARG A 588 -18.66 7.50 -6.84
CA ARG A 588 -18.57 7.03 -8.22
C ARG A 588 -17.95 5.63 -8.25
N GLY A 589 -18.50 4.72 -9.06
CA GLY A 589 -17.99 3.35 -9.20
C GLY A 589 -18.43 2.39 -8.08
N GLY A 590 -18.26 1.10 -8.34
CA GLY A 590 -18.71 0.02 -7.45
C GLY A 590 -17.59 -0.61 -6.63
N ILE A 591 -17.90 -0.97 -5.38
CA ILE A 591 -17.05 -1.84 -4.57
C ILE A 591 -17.31 -3.29 -5.00
N PRO A 592 -16.29 -4.15 -5.12
CA PRO A 592 -16.52 -5.57 -5.40
C PRO A 592 -17.38 -6.17 -4.29
N ILE A 593 -18.50 -6.83 -4.65
CA ILE A 593 -19.52 -7.33 -3.70
C ILE A 593 -18.89 -8.17 -2.58
N GLU A 594 -17.90 -9.01 -2.90
CA GLU A 594 -17.24 -9.86 -1.90
C GLU A 594 -16.43 -9.08 -0.84
N PHE A 595 -16.03 -7.85 -1.17
CA PHE A 595 -15.22 -6.97 -0.30
C PHE A 595 -15.99 -5.73 0.16
N GLU A 596 -17.32 -5.72 0.05
CA GLU A 596 -18.17 -4.59 0.44
C GLU A 596 -17.95 -4.17 1.89
N LEU A 597 -17.80 -5.14 2.80
CA LEU A 597 -17.52 -4.91 4.22
C LEU A 597 -16.08 -4.44 4.52
N ASN A 598 -15.25 -4.23 3.49
CA ASN A 598 -13.94 -3.60 3.63
C ASN A 598 -13.98 -2.11 3.24
N ALA A 599 -15.12 -1.57 2.82
CA ALA A 599 -15.26 -0.14 2.56
C ALA A 599 -15.21 0.66 3.87
N VAL A 600 -14.36 1.70 3.91
CA VAL A 600 -14.24 2.58 5.06
C VAL A 600 -15.29 3.68 4.93
N ASP A 601 -16.44 3.46 5.56
CA ASP A 601 -17.55 4.40 5.62
C ASP A 601 -18.32 4.26 6.93
N PHE A 602 -19.23 5.20 7.20
CA PHE A 602 -20.19 5.08 8.29
C PHE A 602 -21.24 4.01 8.00
N GLU A 603 -21.82 3.44 9.05
CA GLU A 603 -22.93 2.50 8.90
C GLU A 603 -24.12 3.17 8.19
N GLU A 604 -24.77 2.42 7.30
CA GLU A 604 -25.92 2.91 6.55
C GLU A 604 -27.05 3.34 7.49
N GLY A 605 -27.58 4.56 7.27
CA GLY A 605 -28.68 5.12 8.05
C GLY A 605 -28.26 5.91 9.30
N LEU A 606 -26.96 6.02 9.59
CA LEU A 606 -26.47 6.92 10.64
C LEU A 606 -26.43 8.37 10.14
N GLU A 607 -27.09 9.30 10.83
CA GLU A 607 -27.03 10.73 10.49
C GLU A 607 -25.74 11.34 11.04
N VAL A 608 -24.73 11.50 10.17
CA VAL A 608 -23.41 12.03 10.53
C VAL A 608 -23.19 13.39 9.88
N LYS A 609 -22.71 14.35 10.68
CA LYS A 609 -22.40 15.71 10.19
C LYS A 609 -20.97 15.76 9.64
N LEU A 610 -20.82 15.52 8.34
CA LEU A 610 -19.56 15.67 7.62
C LEU A 610 -19.36 17.10 7.07
N LYS A 611 -18.12 17.48 6.79
CA LYS A 611 -17.80 18.70 6.04
C LYS A 611 -18.31 18.56 4.60
N ARG A 612 -18.64 19.68 3.94
CA ARG A 612 -19.01 19.65 2.52
C ARG A 612 -17.86 19.09 1.68
N GLU A 613 -18.19 18.46 0.56
CA GLU A 613 -17.22 18.08 -0.46
C GLU A 613 -16.45 19.30 -0.97
N LEU A 614 -15.17 19.08 -1.31
CA LEU A 614 -14.35 20.09 -1.97
C LEU A 614 -14.48 20.00 -3.47
N LEU A 615 -14.50 21.15 -4.13
CA LEU A 615 -14.59 21.27 -5.60
C LEU A 615 -13.30 21.89 -6.15
N LEU A 616 -13.16 21.91 -7.47
CA LEU A 616 -11.99 22.44 -8.16
C LEU A 616 -11.69 23.91 -7.78
N GLU A 617 -12.75 24.72 -7.60
CA GLU A 617 -12.65 26.11 -7.15
C GLU A 617 -11.97 26.24 -5.78
N ASP A 618 -12.29 25.35 -4.85
CA ASP A 618 -11.71 25.34 -3.51
C ASP A 618 -10.21 25.08 -3.55
N ALA A 619 -9.72 24.36 -4.56
CA ALA A 619 -8.31 24.00 -4.66
C ALA A 619 -7.47 24.97 -5.48
N LEU A 620 -8.02 25.55 -6.56
CA LEU A 620 -7.19 26.18 -7.60
C LEU A 620 -7.46 27.67 -7.83
N SER A 621 -8.52 28.25 -7.25
CA SER A 621 -8.98 29.62 -7.61
C SER A 621 -8.04 30.77 -7.19
N ASP A 622 -7.05 30.53 -6.33
CA ASP A 622 -6.01 31.52 -5.95
C ASP A 622 -4.74 31.45 -6.81
N LEU A 623 -4.63 30.49 -7.73
CA LEU A 623 -3.43 30.33 -8.55
C LEU A 623 -3.36 31.40 -9.67
N PRO A 624 -2.17 32.00 -9.90
CA PRO A 624 -1.99 32.98 -10.97
C PRO A 624 -2.22 32.37 -12.35
N PRO A 625 -2.68 33.13 -13.35
CA PRO A 625 -2.80 32.62 -14.72
C PRO A 625 -1.42 32.36 -15.34
N VAL A 626 -1.30 31.27 -16.11
CA VAL A 626 -0.11 30.91 -16.89
C VAL A 626 -0.51 30.43 -18.29
N GLU A 627 0.41 30.56 -19.24
CA GLU A 627 0.20 30.12 -20.62
C GLU A 627 0.48 28.61 -20.79
N ASN A 628 0.23 28.07 -21.99
CA ASN A 628 0.57 26.69 -22.35
C ASN A 628 2.08 26.39 -22.26
N ASN A 629 2.94 27.40 -22.33
CA ASN A 629 4.37 27.27 -22.10
C ASN A 629 4.80 28.17 -20.94
N GLU A 630 5.13 27.55 -19.81
CA GLU A 630 5.64 28.25 -18.63
C GLU A 630 6.99 27.62 -18.21
N PRO A 631 8.12 28.33 -18.43
CA PRO A 631 9.44 27.79 -18.10
C PRO A 631 9.83 27.96 -16.61
N ARG A 632 9.17 28.84 -15.85
CA ARG A 632 9.57 29.17 -14.48
C ARG A 632 9.19 28.04 -13.51
N ASP A 633 10.18 27.49 -12.82
CA ASP A 633 9.96 26.52 -11.74
C ASP A 633 9.41 27.16 -10.46
N GLU A 634 9.68 28.45 -10.26
CA GLU A 634 9.24 29.23 -9.11
C GLU A 634 8.61 30.55 -9.57
N MET A 635 7.52 30.96 -8.93
CA MET A 635 6.89 32.26 -9.12
C MET A 635 6.20 32.74 -7.83
N PRO A 636 5.94 34.03 -7.66
CA PRO A 636 5.16 34.50 -6.52
C PRO A 636 3.68 34.17 -6.68
N TYR A 637 2.97 33.96 -5.57
CA TYR A 637 1.52 34.08 -5.57
C TYR A 637 1.11 35.51 -5.92
N THR A 638 -0.02 35.65 -6.62
CA THR A 638 -0.61 36.97 -6.93
C THR A 638 -1.80 37.28 -6.05
N ASP A 639 -2.53 36.26 -5.61
CA ASP A 639 -3.71 36.36 -4.76
C ASP A 639 -3.49 35.73 -3.37
N GLU A 640 -4.25 36.23 -2.40
CA GLU A 640 -4.43 35.59 -1.09
C GLU A 640 -5.31 34.32 -1.22
N PRO A 641 -5.17 33.33 -0.32
CA PRO A 641 -6.00 32.14 -0.34
C PRO A 641 -7.48 32.50 -0.14
N LYS A 642 -8.34 31.97 -1.00
CA LYS A 642 -9.78 32.23 -1.08
C LYS A 642 -10.62 31.18 -0.35
N SER A 643 -10.06 30.01 -0.09
CA SER A 643 -10.70 28.89 0.63
C SER A 643 -9.88 28.42 1.83
N ASP A 644 -10.51 27.68 2.75
CA ASP A 644 -9.81 27.04 3.86
C ASP A 644 -8.80 25.99 3.38
N PHE A 645 -9.10 25.30 2.27
CA PHE A 645 -8.18 24.38 1.64
C PHE A 645 -6.93 25.08 1.10
N GLN A 646 -7.08 26.25 0.45
CA GLN A 646 -5.93 27.01 -0.05
C GLN A 646 -5.08 27.54 1.09
N ARG A 647 -5.71 27.98 2.19
CA ARG A 647 -4.99 28.37 3.41
C ARG A 647 -4.21 27.18 3.98
N PHE A 648 -4.82 26.01 4.06
CA PHE A 648 -4.18 24.77 4.49
C PHE A 648 -2.95 24.45 3.66
N ILE A 649 -3.14 24.33 2.34
CA ILE A 649 -2.14 23.76 1.44
C ILE A 649 -0.95 24.70 1.25
N ARG A 650 -1.16 26.01 1.40
CA ARG A 650 -0.10 27.04 1.39
C ARG A 650 0.63 27.18 2.72
N SER A 651 0.13 26.60 3.80
CA SER A 651 0.77 26.69 5.11
C SER A 651 2.10 25.94 5.11
N ARG A 652 3.14 26.59 5.62
CA ARG A 652 4.45 25.99 5.89
C ARG A 652 4.39 25.16 7.17
N ARG A 653 5.46 24.40 7.43
CA ARG A 653 5.60 23.59 8.65
C ARG A 653 5.53 24.44 9.94
N ASP A 654 5.89 25.72 9.88
CA ASP A 654 5.82 26.68 10.99
C ASP A 654 4.46 27.40 11.12
N GLY A 655 3.47 27.01 10.30
CA GLY A 655 2.14 27.63 10.26
C GLY A 655 2.07 28.95 9.51
N THR A 656 3.18 29.47 8.99
CA THR A 656 3.18 30.70 8.18
C THR A 656 2.73 30.42 6.74
N LEU A 657 2.15 31.42 6.09
CA LEU A 657 1.69 31.27 4.71
C LEU A 657 2.87 31.34 3.73
N GLY A 658 2.98 30.34 2.85
CA GLY A 658 3.95 30.33 1.78
C GLY A 658 3.72 31.45 0.75
N THR A 659 4.80 32.12 0.37
CA THR A 659 4.80 33.24 -0.60
C THR A 659 5.29 32.84 -2.00
N VAL A 660 5.97 31.69 -2.10
CA VAL A 660 6.52 31.15 -3.35
C VAL A 660 5.69 29.97 -3.80
N LEU A 661 5.33 29.97 -5.08
CA LEU A 661 4.60 28.93 -5.79
C LEU A 661 5.59 28.15 -6.67
N TYR A 662 5.68 26.85 -6.44
CA TYR A 662 6.54 25.93 -7.19
C TYR A 662 5.73 25.16 -8.23
N ASP A 663 6.37 24.72 -9.31
CA ASP A 663 5.79 23.74 -10.27
C ASP A 663 4.49 24.18 -10.95
N HIS A 664 4.18 25.47 -11.01
CA HIS A 664 2.99 25.96 -11.68
C HIS A 664 3.18 26.04 -13.20
N ARG A 665 3.50 24.88 -13.78
CA ARG A 665 3.85 24.67 -15.17
C ARG A 665 2.95 23.58 -15.79
N PRO A 666 2.29 23.83 -16.93
CA PRO A 666 1.54 22.79 -17.64
C PRO A 666 2.45 21.93 -18.53
N LEU A 667 1.92 20.80 -19.00
CA LEU A 667 2.49 20.11 -20.16
C LEU A 667 2.39 21.04 -21.37
N GLN A 668 3.53 21.36 -21.97
CA GLN A 668 3.58 22.15 -23.19
C GLN A 668 2.97 21.35 -24.34
N LEU A 669 1.74 21.70 -24.72
CA LEU A 669 1.08 21.08 -25.86
C LEU A 669 1.80 21.45 -27.16
N ASN A 670 1.87 20.49 -28.07
CA ASN A 670 2.33 20.76 -29.43
C ASN A 670 1.38 21.76 -30.13
N LYS A 671 1.81 22.34 -31.25
CA LYS A 671 1.05 23.37 -31.96
C LYS A 671 -0.36 22.91 -32.35
N ASP A 672 -0.52 21.65 -32.75
CA ASP A 672 -1.80 21.10 -33.20
C ASP A 672 -2.77 20.95 -32.02
N ASP A 673 -2.32 20.37 -30.91
CA ASP A 673 -3.14 20.18 -29.71
C ASP A 673 -3.47 21.52 -29.04
N TYR A 674 -2.54 22.47 -29.04
CA TYR A 674 -2.83 23.82 -28.54
C TYR A 674 -3.89 24.54 -29.39
N GLN A 675 -3.85 24.40 -30.72
CA GLN A 675 -4.89 24.92 -31.61
C GLN A 675 -6.27 24.28 -31.37
N ARG A 676 -6.30 22.98 -31.04
CA ARG A 676 -7.54 22.29 -30.66
C ARG A 676 -8.08 22.84 -29.34
N VAL A 677 -7.25 22.87 -28.30
CA VAL A 677 -7.62 23.35 -26.96
C VAL A 677 -8.14 24.78 -26.99
N SER A 678 -7.52 25.65 -27.79
CA SER A 678 -7.94 27.04 -27.97
C SER A 678 -9.34 27.19 -28.60
N GLN A 679 -9.83 26.16 -29.28
CA GLN A 679 -11.17 26.13 -29.89
C GLN A 679 -12.22 25.47 -28.99
N ILE A 680 -11.82 24.80 -27.90
CA ILE A 680 -12.76 24.21 -26.95
C ILE A 680 -13.43 25.34 -26.15
N PRO A 681 -14.78 25.43 -26.15
CA PRO A 681 -15.50 26.46 -25.42
C PRO A 681 -15.14 26.54 -23.93
N LYS A 682 -15.16 27.74 -23.35
CA LYS A 682 -14.91 27.98 -21.92
C LYS A 682 -16.22 27.92 -21.13
N ARG A 683 -16.81 26.72 -21.06
CA ARG A 683 -18.05 26.43 -20.32
C ARG A 683 -18.01 25.01 -19.73
N LYS A 684 -18.83 24.77 -18.72
CA LYS A 684 -18.99 23.43 -18.11
C LYS A 684 -19.39 22.38 -19.15
N GLY A 685 -18.75 21.21 -19.09
CA GLY A 685 -18.99 20.07 -19.97
C GLY A 685 -18.41 20.20 -21.39
N ALA A 686 -17.69 21.29 -21.69
CA ALA A 686 -17.11 21.48 -23.02
C ALA A 686 -16.02 20.43 -23.31
N ASN A 687 -16.03 19.87 -24.51
CA ASN A 687 -15.09 18.83 -24.93
C ASN A 687 -14.93 18.79 -26.46
N PHE A 688 -14.24 17.77 -27.00
CA PHE A 688 -14.02 17.66 -28.46
C PHE A 688 -15.31 17.64 -29.30
N ARG A 689 -16.45 17.24 -28.73
CA ARG A 689 -17.76 17.23 -29.40
C ARG A 689 -18.27 18.62 -29.76
N ASP A 690 -17.71 19.66 -29.14
CA ASP A 690 -18.00 21.06 -29.47
C ASP A 690 -17.22 21.58 -30.69
N LEU A 691 -16.27 20.80 -31.21
CA LEU A 691 -15.49 21.20 -32.37
C LEU A 691 -16.33 21.09 -33.66
N PRO A 692 -16.11 21.99 -34.65
CA PRO A 692 -16.80 21.94 -35.92
C PRO A 692 -16.68 20.60 -36.65
N GLY A 693 -17.81 20.11 -37.18
CA GLY A 693 -17.88 18.85 -37.94
C GLY A 693 -18.19 17.61 -37.10
N VAL A 694 -18.41 17.75 -35.79
CA VAL A 694 -18.88 16.66 -34.91
C VAL A 694 -20.40 16.79 -34.70
N HIS A 695 -21.13 15.71 -34.97
CA HIS A 695 -22.56 15.59 -34.64
C HIS A 695 -22.74 14.49 -33.58
N VAL A 696 -23.59 14.73 -32.58
CA VAL A 696 -23.94 13.72 -31.56
C VAL A 696 -25.33 13.21 -31.86
N ARG A 697 -25.45 11.92 -32.13
CA ARG A 697 -26.71 11.24 -32.40
C ARG A 697 -27.57 11.10 -31.15
N ALA A 698 -28.82 10.69 -31.34
CA ALA A 698 -29.76 10.43 -30.25
C ALA A 698 -29.31 9.30 -29.28
N ASP A 699 -28.48 8.37 -29.75
CA ASP A 699 -27.88 7.27 -28.94
C ASP A 699 -26.58 7.69 -28.23
N ASN A 700 -26.27 9.00 -28.17
CA ASN A 700 -25.06 9.56 -27.57
C ASN A 700 -23.73 9.16 -28.23
N VAL A 701 -23.79 8.60 -29.44
CA VAL A 701 -22.62 8.27 -30.27
C VAL A 701 -22.28 9.45 -31.18
N VAL A 702 -20.99 9.77 -31.30
CA VAL A 702 -20.50 10.80 -32.22
C VAL A 702 -20.40 10.30 -33.66
N GLU A 703 -20.71 11.17 -34.60
CA GLU A 703 -20.48 10.97 -36.03
C GLU A 703 -20.01 12.26 -36.70
N TRP A 704 -19.57 12.14 -37.94
CA TRP A 704 -19.19 13.30 -38.75
C TRP A 704 -20.43 13.95 -39.35
N ASP A 705 -20.52 15.27 -39.24
CA ASP A 705 -21.56 16.03 -39.92
C ASP A 705 -21.32 16.00 -41.44
N SER A 706 -22.26 15.48 -42.21
CA SER A 706 -22.11 15.35 -43.67
C SER A 706 -22.15 16.70 -44.40
N ASP A 707 -22.68 17.74 -43.77
CA ASP A 707 -22.81 19.09 -44.36
C ASP A 707 -21.58 19.96 -44.08
N VAL A 708 -20.65 19.50 -43.24
CA VAL A 708 -19.44 20.22 -42.86
C VAL A 708 -18.20 19.48 -43.37
N GLU A 709 -17.48 20.11 -44.31
CA GLU A 709 -16.19 19.57 -44.76
C GLU A 709 -15.21 19.49 -43.57
N ARG A 710 -14.40 18.43 -43.54
CA ARG A 710 -13.40 18.20 -42.48
C ARG A 710 -12.48 19.40 -42.31
N VAL A 711 -12.66 20.12 -41.20
CA VAL A 711 -11.83 21.26 -40.85
C VAL A 711 -10.40 20.79 -40.57
N LYS A 712 -9.42 21.46 -41.20
CA LYS A 712 -7.99 21.18 -41.02
C LYS A 712 -7.34 22.29 -40.19
N LEU A 713 -6.36 21.89 -39.40
CA LEU A 713 -5.45 22.77 -38.68
C LEU A 713 -4.50 23.46 -39.66
N THR A 714 -3.75 24.46 -39.18
CA THR A 714 -2.74 25.14 -40.02
C THR A 714 -1.63 24.19 -40.49
N SER A 715 -1.42 23.08 -39.79
CA SER A 715 -0.49 22.01 -40.16
C SER A 715 -1.01 21.07 -41.26
N GLY A 716 -2.28 21.19 -41.65
CA GLY A 716 -2.95 20.29 -42.60
C GLY A 716 -3.55 19.03 -41.97
N LYS A 717 -3.28 18.77 -40.67
CA LYS A 717 -3.92 17.68 -39.91
C LYS A 717 -5.38 17.99 -39.58
N PRO A 718 -6.24 16.98 -39.32
CA PRO A 718 -7.63 17.23 -38.95
C PRO A 718 -7.75 17.94 -37.60
N LEU A 719 -8.70 18.88 -37.50
CA LEU A 719 -9.05 19.58 -36.27
C LEU A 719 -9.50 18.58 -35.20
N VAL A 720 -10.47 17.74 -35.54
CA VAL A 720 -10.95 16.66 -34.67
C VAL A 720 -10.14 15.39 -34.97
N PRO A 721 -9.38 14.84 -34.01
CA PRO A 721 -8.64 13.61 -34.21
C PRO A 721 -9.57 12.41 -34.41
N ASP A 722 -9.23 11.49 -35.32
CA ASP A 722 -10.08 10.34 -35.62
C ASP A 722 -10.23 9.38 -34.42
N TYR A 723 -9.19 9.24 -33.58
CA TYR A 723 -9.27 8.40 -32.37
C TYR A 723 -10.34 8.91 -31.39
N ALA A 724 -10.62 10.21 -31.36
CA ALA A 724 -11.60 10.79 -30.43
C ALA A 724 -13.03 10.34 -30.81
N MET A 725 -13.28 10.10 -32.11
CA MET A 725 -14.57 9.60 -32.59
C MET A 725 -14.82 8.14 -32.25
N THR A 726 -13.77 7.34 -32.14
CA THR A 726 -13.89 5.90 -31.85
C THR A 726 -13.71 5.59 -30.37
N PHE A 727 -13.18 6.52 -29.58
CA PHE A 727 -12.89 6.32 -28.17
C PHE A 727 -14.17 5.95 -27.39
N VAL A 728 -14.13 4.80 -26.70
CA VAL A 728 -15.30 4.19 -26.04
C VAL A 728 -16.47 4.05 -27.01
N ARG A 729 -16.21 3.52 -28.22
CA ARG A 729 -17.22 3.35 -29.28
C ARG A 729 -17.96 4.66 -29.63
N GLY A 730 -17.30 5.80 -29.42
CA GLY A 730 -17.82 7.14 -29.72
C GLY A 730 -18.74 7.76 -28.66
N THR A 731 -18.95 7.12 -27.50
CA THR A 731 -19.85 7.64 -26.45
C THR A 731 -19.13 8.54 -25.43
N SER A 732 -17.80 8.62 -25.48
CA SER A 732 -17.01 9.36 -24.50
C SER A 732 -17.12 10.88 -24.68
N GLN A 733 -17.06 11.59 -23.55
CA GLN A 733 -16.91 13.06 -23.47
C GLN A 733 -15.52 13.47 -22.98
N LYS A 734 -14.63 12.51 -22.70
CA LYS A 734 -13.31 12.74 -22.10
C LYS A 734 -12.30 13.45 -23.04
N PRO A 735 -12.17 13.10 -24.33
CA PRO A 735 -11.17 13.72 -25.20
C PRO A 735 -11.31 15.25 -25.27
N PHE A 736 -10.20 15.96 -25.04
CA PHE A 736 -10.13 17.43 -24.95
C PHE A 736 -11.19 18.02 -24.01
N GLY A 737 -11.56 17.30 -22.96
CA GLY A 737 -12.55 17.72 -21.97
C GLY A 737 -12.02 18.84 -21.07
N ARG A 738 -12.83 19.88 -20.89
CA ARG A 738 -12.57 21.00 -20.00
C ARG A 738 -13.26 20.78 -18.66
N LEU A 739 -12.47 20.85 -17.59
CA LEU A 739 -12.98 20.82 -16.23
C LEU A 739 -13.66 22.15 -15.88
N TRP A 740 -14.53 22.13 -14.89
CA TRP A 740 -15.19 23.33 -14.37
C TRP A 740 -15.04 23.48 -12.85
N TRP A 741 -15.26 24.71 -12.38
CA TRP A 741 -15.02 25.11 -10.99
C TRP A 741 -15.84 24.33 -9.96
N ASP A 742 -17.06 23.95 -10.31
CA ASP A 742 -17.99 23.19 -9.47
C ASP A 742 -17.92 21.66 -9.71
N GLU A 743 -16.80 21.18 -10.27
CA GLU A 743 -16.55 19.77 -10.54
C GLU A 743 -15.40 19.23 -9.68
N ILE A 744 -15.27 17.90 -9.68
CA ILE A 744 -14.11 17.18 -9.13
C ILE A 744 -13.35 16.51 -10.27
N VAL A 745 -12.08 16.17 -10.02
CA VAL A 745 -11.31 15.33 -10.94
C VAL A 745 -11.52 13.87 -10.56
N SER A 746 -11.97 13.01 -11.49
CA SER A 746 -12.22 11.59 -11.17
C SER A 746 -11.00 10.94 -10.52
N THR A 747 -9.85 10.91 -11.20
CA THR A 747 -8.59 10.48 -10.60
C THR A 747 -7.47 11.25 -11.26
N VAL A 748 -6.61 11.90 -10.47
CA VAL A 748 -5.36 12.46 -10.98
C VAL A 748 -4.44 11.32 -11.42
N VAL A 749 -3.98 11.39 -12.67
CA VAL A 749 -3.16 10.35 -13.32
C VAL A 749 -1.77 10.87 -13.65
N THR A 750 -0.90 9.97 -14.13
CA THR A 750 0.52 10.24 -14.41
C THR A 750 0.78 11.01 -15.71
N ARG A 751 -0.22 11.10 -16.58
CA ARG A 751 -0.14 11.70 -17.92
C ARG A 751 -1.00 12.95 -17.98
N ALA A 752 -0.53 13.97 -18.69
CA ALA A 752 -1.21 15.26 -18.79
C ALA A 752 -1.74 15.56 -20.20
N GLU A 753 -1.59 14.63 -21.14
CA GLU A 753 -2.10 14.76 -22.50
C GLU A 753 -3.65 14.81 -22.50
N PRO A 754 -4.30 15.73 -23.24
CA PRO A 754 -5.75 15.90 -23.23
C PRO A 754 -6.50 14.88 -24.10
N HIS A 755 -5.82 13.87 -24.63
CA HIS A 755 -6.33 13.01 -25.70
C HIS A 755 -7.48 12.09 -25.25
N ASN A 756 -7.46 11.62 -24.00
CA ASN A 756 -8.42 10.64 -23.48
C ASN A 756 -8.93 10.96 -22.06
N GLN A 757 -8.80 12.22 -21.64
CA GLN A 757 -9.17 12.68 -20.30
C GLN A 757 -9.62 14.15 -20.28
N ALA A 758 -10.49 14.46 -19.33
CA ALA A 758 -10.86 15.85 -19.02
C ALA A 758 -9.81 16.45 -18.08
N ILE A 759 -8.96 17.33 -18.62
CA ILE A 759 -7.82 17.92 -17.91
C ILE A 759 -7.56 19.38 -18.32
N LEU A 760 -8.38 19.96 -19.20
CA LEU A 760 -8.20 21.36 -19.58
C LEU A 760 -8.63 22.27 -18.44
N HIS A 761 -7.86 23.33 -18.20
CA HIS A 761 -8.15 24.33 -17.18
C HIS A 761 -9.50 25.02 -17.46
N PRO A 762 -10.31 25.39 -16.44
CA PRO A 762 -11.66 25.94 -16.66
C PRO A 762 -11.73 27.17 -17.56
N VAL A 763 -10.76 28.09 -17.46
CA VAL A 763 -10.80 29.38 -18.17
C VAL A 763 -9.56 29.70 -19.02
N GLN A 764 -8.53 28.85 -18.96
CA GLN A 764 -7.24 29.05 -19.64
C GLN A 764 -7.06 27.98 -20.72
N ASP A 765 -6.38 28.31 -21.82
CA ASP A 765 -6.23 27.41 -22.97
C ASP A 765 -4.98 26.53 -22.80
N ARG A 766 -4.97 25.76 -21.71
CA ARG A 766 -3.91 24.82 -21.33
C ARG A 766 -4.49 23.65 -20.55
N VAL A 767 -3.70 22.59 -20.39
CA VAL A 767 -3.98 21.55 -19.40
C VAL A 767 -3.73 22.06 -17.98
N LEU A 768 -4.24 21.35 -16.97
CA LEU A 768 -3.90 21.62 -15.57
C LEU A 768 -2.38 21.50 -15.35
N THR A 769 -1.79 22.40 -14.57
CA THR A 769 -0.36 22.40 -14.25
C THR A 769 0.02 21.25 -13.31
N ILE A 770 1.33 20.99 -13.18
CA ILE A 770 1.86 20.05 -12.18
C ILE A 770 1.37 20.44 -10.79
N ARG A 771 1.52 21.71 -10.39
CA ARG A 771 1.04 22.22 -9.08
C ARG A 771 -0.46 22.08 -8.85
N GLU A 772 -1.28 22.33 -9.87
CA GLU A 772 -2.73 22.11 -9.78
C GLU A 772 -3.01 20.63 -9.48
N ASN A 773 -2.38 19.71 -10.20
CA ASN A 773 -2.49 18.27 -9.93
C ASN A 773 -1.94 17.89 -8.54
N ALA A 774 -0.85 18.51 -8.10
CA ALA A 774 -0.26 18.28 -6.78
C ALA A 774 -1.24 18.68 -5.66
N ARG A 775 -1.92 19.83 -5.78
CA ARG A 775 -2.98 20.25 -4.86
C ARG A 775 -4.18 19.31 -4.89
N LEU A 776 -4.60 18.84 -6.07
CA LEU A 776 -5.66 17.82 -6.17
C LEU A 776 -5.28 16.52 -5.44
N GLN A 777 -3.98 16.22 -5.34
CA GLN A 777 -3.45 15.09 -4.57
C GLN A 777 -3.10 15.42 -3.10
N GLY A 778 -3.34 16.66 -2.69
CA GLY A 778 -3.15 17.17 -1.34
C GLY A 778 -1.71 17.41 -0.92
N PHE A 779 -0.77 17.50 -1.87
CA PHE A 779 0.60 17.89 -1.55
C PHE A 779 0.63 19.33 -1.03
N PRO A 780 1.30 19.59 0.11
CA PRO A 780 1.60 20.94 0.54
C PRO A 780 2.31 21.73 -0.55
N ASP A 781 2.01 23.02 -0.68
CA ASP A 781 2.58 23.85 -1.74
C ASP A 781 4.09 24.06 -1.60
N TYR A 782 4.64 23.86 -0.40
CA TYR A 782 6.09 23.86 -0.18
C TYR A 782 6.78 22.61 -0.71
N TYR A 783 6.03 21.54 -1.05
CA TYR A 783 6.61 20.28 -1.52
C TYR A 783 7.16 20.43 -2.93
N LYS A 784 8.47 20.29 -3.08
CA LYS A 784 9.16 20.52 -4.36
C LYS A 784 9.27 19.25 -5.19
N LEU A 785 9.04 19.36 -6.49
CA LEU A 785 9.24 18.27 -7.44
C LEU A 785 10.42 18.57 -8.36
N THR A 786 11.16 17.54 -8.76
CA THR A 786 12.36 17.64 -9.60
C THR A 786 12.19 16.81 -10.88
N GLY A 787 13.07 17.05 -11.85
CA GLY A 787 13.07 16.38 -13.14
C GLY A 787 12.23 17.06 -14.23
N PRO A 788 12.12 16.46 -15.42
CA PRO A 788 11.31 16.95 -16.54
C PRO A 788 9.82 17.07 -16.21
N ILE A 789 9.09 17.92 -16.94
CA ILE A 789 7.65 18.16 -16.74
C ILE A 789 6.85 16.85 -16.66
N LYS A 790 7.06 15.93 -17.61
CA LYS A 790 6.36 14.63 -17.64
C LYS A 790 6.64 13.77 -16.41
N GLU A 791 7.89 13.78 -15.93
CA GLU A 791 8.28 13.03 -14.72
C GLU A 791 7.62 13.61 -13.46
N ARG A 792 7.49 14.95 -13.37
CA ARG A 792 6.77 15.58 -12.25
C ARG A 792 5.28 15.23 -12.24
N TYR A 793 4.63 15.11 -13.41
CA TYR A 793 3.26 14.57 -13.49
C TYR A 793 3.17 13.09 -13.06
N ILE A 794 4.13 12.26 -13.49
CA ILE A 794 4.19 10.84 -13.09
C ILE A 794 4.30 10.73 -11.56
N GLN A 795 5.19 11.50 -10.95
CA GLN A 795 5.37 11.54 -9.50
C GLN A 795 4.07 11.89 -8.75
N VAL A 796 3.34 12.91 -9.20
CA VAL A 796 2.05 13.33 -8.60
C VAL A 796 0.96 12.28 -8.82
N GLY A 797 0.84 11.74 -10.04
CA GLY A 797 -0.21 10.77 -10.38
C GLY A 797 -0.07 9.41 -9.67
N ASN A 798 1.17 8.99 -9.44
CA ASN A 798 1.49 7.75 -8.72
C ASN A 798 1.34 7.88 -7.21
N ALA A 799 1.47 9.08 -6.65
CA ALA A 799 1.43 9.29 -5.21
C ALA A 799 0.09 8.84 -4.59
N VAL A 800 0.19 8.41 -3.33
CA VAL A 800 -0.96 8.31 -2.42
C VAL A 800 -1.36 9.74 -2.01
N ALA A 801 -2.67 9.99 -1.94
CA ALA A 801 -3.20 11.26 -1.46
C ALA A 801 -2.65 11.58 -0.06
N VAL A 802 -1.95 12.71 0.10
CA VAL A 802 -1.29 13.06 1.36
C VAL A 802 -2.28 13.14 2.53
N PRO A 803 -3.51 13.69 2.40
CA PRO A 803 -4.53 13.68 3.47
C PRO A 803 -4.96 12.28 3.91
N VAL A 804 -5.05 11.32 2.98
CA VAL A 804 -5.37 9.92 3.32
C VAL A 804 -4.23 9.32 4.13
N ALA A 805 -3.00 9.47 3.64
CA ALA A 805 -1.82 9.01 4.37
C ALA A 805 -1.67 9.70 5.73
N ARG A 806 -2.07 10.98 5.85
CA ARG A 806 -2.11 11.71 7.13
C ARG A 806 -3.13 11.16 8.10
N ALA A 807 -4.33 10.84 7.64
CA ALA A 807 -5.34 10.19 8.45
C ALA A 807 -4.88 8.80 8.92
N LEU A 808 -4.25 8.02 8.05
CA LEU A 808 -3.64 6.73 8.39
C LEU A 808 -2.46 6.87 9.37
N GLY A 809 -1.65 7.93 9.22
CA GLY A 809 -0.54 8.25 10.12
C GLY A 809 -1.01 8.55 11.54
N TYR A 810 -2.14 9.23 11.69
CA TYR A 810 -2.77 9.46 12.99
C TYR A 810 -3.17 8.14 13.66
N SER A 811 -3.83 7.24 12.92
CA SER A 811 -4.19 5.91 13.41
C SER A 811 -2.98 5.05 13.78
N LEU A 812 -1.95 5.07 12.93
CA LEU A 812 -0.67 4.41 13.18
C LEU A 812 0.00 4.94 14.47
N ALA A 813 -0.05 6.25 14.72
CA ALA A 813 0.52 6.83 15.93
C ALA A 813 -0.24 6.40 17.19
N LEU A 814 -1.57 6.29 17.15
CA LEU A 814 -2.33 5.71 18.26
C LEU A 814 -1.92 4.26 18.51
N ALA A 815 -1.72 3.46 17.46
CA ALA A 815 -1.23 2.09 17.58
C ALA A 815 0.21 2.02 18.15
N LEU A 816 1.12 2.88 17.69
CA LEU A 816 2.49 2.98 18.20
C LEU A 816 2.54 3.36 19.69
N LYS A 817 1.54 4.10 20.18
CA LYS A 817 1.32 4.44 21.59
C LYS A 817 0.53 3.40 22.38
N GLY A 818 0.06 2.32 21.74
CA GLY A 818 -0.79 1.31 22.38
C GLY A 818 -2.23 1.77 22.66
N LEU A 819 -2.65 2.91 22.11
CA LEU A 819 -3.98 3.52 22.30
C LEU A 819 -5.01 3.08 21.23
N SER A 820 -4.60 2.27 20.25
CA SER A 820 -5.52 1.75 19.23
C SER A 820 -6.51 0.74 19.85
N ARG A 821 -7.78 0.84 19.44
CA ARG A 821 -8.86 -0.05 19.89
C ARG A 821 -8.98 -1.27 18.98
N ASP A 822 -9.64 -2.32 19.47
CA ASP A 822 -9.81 -3.57 18.71
C ASP A 822 -10.82 -3.42 17.55
N LEU A 823 -11.66 -2.38 17.57
CA LEU A 823 -12.61 -2.05 16.50
C LEU A 823 -11.89 -1.68 15.19
N PRO A 824 -12.51 -1.90 14.01
CA PRO A 824 -11.85 -1.64 12.74
C PRO A 824 -11.76 -0.15 12.38
N LEU A 825 -12.66 0.69 12.91
CA LEU A 825 -12.87 2.07 12.48
C LEU A 825 -12.56 3.07 13.60
N LEU A 826 -12.02 4.23 13.23
CA LEU A 826 -11.62 5.33 14.13
C LEU A 826 -12.25 6.64 13.67
N THR A 827 -12.85 7.39 14.59
CA THR A 827 -13.29 8.76 14.32
C THR A 827 -12.13 9.72 14.56
N LEU A 828 -11.76 10.51 13.56
CA LEU A 828 -10.74 11.55 13.71
C LEU A 828 -11.27 12.71 14.59
N PRO A 829 -10.41 13.42 15.33
CA PRO A 829 -10.80 14.62 16.06
C PRO A 829 -11.47 15.66 15.14
N SER A 830 -12.45 16.41 15.66
CA SER A 830 -13.24 17.39 14.89
C SER A 830 -12.40 18.46 14.19
N ASN A 831 -11.27 18.86 14.79
CA ASN A 831 -10.36 19.87 14.26
C ASN A 831 -9.23 19.28 13.40
N PHE A 832 -9.17 17.95 13.18
CA PHE A 832 -8.17 17.35 12.30
C PHE A 832 -8.25 17.96 10.88
N PRO A 833 -7.12 18.33 10.25
CA PRO A 833 -5.73 18.13 10.68
C PRO A 833 -5.10 19.28 11.50
N TYR A 834 -5.87 20.30 11.89
CA TYR A 834 -5.46 21.47 12.66
C TYR A 834 -5.62 21.23 14.16
N LEU A 835 -4.79 20.38 14.74
CA LEU A 835 -4.66 20.37 16.20
C LEU A 835 -3.63 21.42 16.57
N GLU A 836 -4.07 22.54 17.15
CA GLU A 836 -3.21 23.29 18.07
C GLU A 836 -2.80 22.31 19.17
N GLU A 837 -1.52 22.28 19.53
CA GLU A 837 -0.93 21.35 20.50
C GLU A 837 -1.92 21.05 21.63
N LEU A 838 -2.37 19.80 21.73
CA LEU A 838 -3.10 19.31 22.88
C LEU A 838 -2.14 19.34 24.07
N VAL A 839 -2.02 20.51 24.69
CA VAL A 839 -1.42 20.70 25.99
C VAL A 839 -2.25 19.88 26.98
N SER A 840 -1.66 18.77 27.42
CA SER A 840 -1.89 18.07 28.69
C SER A 840 -3.30 18.22 29.27
N ASN A 841 -4.23 17.33 28.92
CA ASN A 841 -5.35 16.97 29.79
C ASN A 841 -5.86 15.58 29.39
N GLU A 842 -5.65 14.58 30.24
CA GLU A 842 -6.09 13.20 30.06
C GLU A 842 -7.63 13.03 30.06
N GLU A 843 -8.40 14.10 30.33
CA GLU A 843 -9.86 14.00 30.50
C GLU A 843 -10.69 13.95 29.21
N SER A 844 -10.11 14.14 28.02
CA SER A 844 -10.89 14.15 26.75
C SER A 844 -11.00 12.82 26.01
N LEU A 845 -10.28 11.76 26.44
CA LEU A 845 -10.32 10.45 25.77
C LEU A 845 -11.50 9.56 26.20
N ASP A 846 -12.17 9.89 27.30
CA ASP A 846 -13.30 9.11 27.85
C ASP A 846 -14.68 9.47 27.24
N LYS A 847 -14.74 10.38 26.27
CA LYS A 847 -15.99 10.77 25.59
C LYS A 847 -16.02 10.57 24.06
N LEU A 848 -15.09 9.78 23.51
CA LEU A 848 -15.02 9.45 22.08
C LEU A 848 -15.16 7.96 21.80
#